data_AF-A0A6L9KEQ1-F1
#
_entry.id   AF-A0A6L9KEQ1-F1
#
_cell.length_a   1.000
_cell.length_b   1.000
_cell.length_c   1.000
_cell.angle_alpha   90.00
_cell.angle_beta   90.00
_cell.angle_gamma   90.00
#
_symmetry.space_group_name_H-M   'P 1'
#
loop_
_entity.id
_entity.type
_entity.pdbx_description
1 polymer ?
#
loop_
_entity_poly.entity_id
_entity_poly.type
_entity_poly.pdbx_seq_one_letter_code
_entity_poly.pdbx_strand_id
1 'polypeptide(L)'
;MNYKVALLAFIFLNIFGASAQTEEISSHQINWKGVEKWYADSSSVNVISFDGAQYPTDNRLPYFNKRISCDQAFSYQVEVANEDYTSLSIEESMLVNGTNFISNNLQILTDILTERGANFLDIRILPFINQQGKIVKLQSFNLIIKKLPKPQKAATVTRRTYEASSVLAQGKFVKVKIENSGVYKLTYEDLVSMGISPNNVRVFGYGGALLDQSFTSPKIDDLPELAIYMNKGADGVFNASDYILFYGQGVTKWIYDKPKALFTHAINSYSKYGYYFVTSDAGVGKRITDKTIILPTAATINQVQEFTDYQVHEKELTNLSQSGKEFYGETFNDITSYNLPFSFLNPILTSPVITRLDVAASSSVSTSFSLTLNGAQAKILSVSARYQGDNYTNGIGSSAIFSYSSASDTYNFGISYNKSGAVSTGYLNYLEVNVRRQLKMSGSAMQFQNIDYLGKSAYSKYLLSDANANVQIWDISDQQNISSIPTQMENGKLTFVDSSNNLVSYIAIDPTASSAFPKPEIVGVVPNQNLHSINQADMVILTHPNFLSQSETLAKAHREKDNLTVSVVTTDQVYNEFSSGTPDATAYRWVLKMLYDRALNSGVTADLPKYLLLFGKGSFDNRKILSNSGDNSILTYQTENSLVTTLSYVTDDYFTLLDDNEGANVPAGLMDVGVGRLSVSSAQQATDVVNKITGYMDNKDKGYWKNQLCFLADDGDGSLHSTQTDTVASSVGKKFPVYQLTKIYLDAYKQEITASGESYPLAKSRFQNLIRSGAFMINYTGHGGPNGWTNENILSINDVKSFSNKHLPIWVAPTCDFNIFDGQAFSAGEEVVLNPVGAGIASFSAARPVYASQNFVLNKLFCDNLFRKRNGEHMRVGDVIVYAKNSIGTEINKLSYIYLGDPALRLNYPTKYKVITTKINESETLGSDTLRALSVATIQGAIVDDGGNKIDNFNGTVHVVVYDKVQRITSLNNHNDGTITFSDRPNTLFSGDVAVTGGAFNVLFMIPKDIRYNFGSGRINYYAQDDINDYEAQGYFENFIIGGTNKTALSDTEGPNVELFLNSSNFISGDKVNETPLFISNLSDNNGINTVGSGIGHDLMLTLDKDPLQSYIINDYYQAKTNSYTEGTVNFKLPEMKDGKHTLSFKSWDLLNNSTTNTIDFEVVKGLTPKIFSVSNYPNPVKTTGITNIIVNHDRPETILSTTVEIFDTTGRKIWAFSQKSADNITWNLISNSGQMVKTGIYFYRVNIKTSNSDSYSKTNKMLVVE
;
A
#
# COMPACT_ATOMS: atom_id res chain seq x y z
N MET A 1 -54.58 26.75 51.84
CA MET A 1 -54.90 26.94 50.41
C MET A 1 -53.91 27.95 49.83
N ASN A 2 -52.65 27.54 49.59
CA ASN A 2 -51.59 28.35 48.93
C ASN A 2 -50.28 27.57 48.65
N TYR A 3 -50.32 26.24 48.54
CA TYR A 3 -49.12 25.42 48.19
C TYR A 3 -49.36 24.35 47.12
N LYS A 4 -50.56 24.28 46.52
CA LYS A 4 -50.86 23.36 45.40
C LYS A 4 -50.89 24.02 44.02
N VAL A 5 -50.81 25.36 43.96
CA VAL A 5 -50.82 26.10 42.68
C VAL A 5 -49.39 26.40 42.17
N ALA A 6 -48.39 26.48 43.06
CA ALA A 6 -47.00 26.71 42.66
C ALA A 6 -46.31 25.47 42.03
N LEU A 7 -46.71 24.25 42.43
CA LEU A 7 -46.11 23.02 41.89
C LEU A 7 -46.65 22.69 40.47
N LEU A 8 -47.89 23.05 40.15
CA LEU A 8 -48.44 22.88 38.80
C LEU A 8 -47.89 23.91 37.81
N ALA A 9 -47.54 25.12 38.25
CA ALA A 9 -46.90 26.12 37.41
C ALA A 9 -45.45 25.76 37.04
N PHE A 10 -44.72 25.06 37.92
CA PHE A 10 -43.35 24.61 37.62
C PHE A 10 -43.31 23.37 36.71
N ILE A 11 -44.38 22.57 36.69
CA ILE A 11 -44.52 21.42 35.78
C ILE A 11 -45.04 21.85 34.40
N PHE A 12 -45.87 22.90 34.31
CA PHE A 12 -46.34 23.41 33.01
C PHE A 12 -45.35 24.34 32.28
N LEU A 13 -44.38 24.96 32.98
CA LEU A 13 -43.34 25.76 32.32
C LEU A 13 -42.19 24.94 31.67
N ASN A 14 -42.16 23.62 31.85
CA ASN A 14 -41.18 22.73 31.19
C ASN A 14 -41.76 21.92 30.01
N ILE A 15 -43.02 22.14 29.61
CA ILE A 15 -43.67 21.36 28.53
C ILE A 15 -43.85 22.17 27.23
N PHE A 16 -43.47 23.46 27.20
CA PHE A 16 -43.37 24.26 25.98
C PHE A 16 -41.96 24.81 25.76
N GLY A 17 -40.95 23.94 25.89
CA GLY A 17 -39.74 24.10 25.10
C GLY A 17 -40.06 23.61 23.69
N ALA A 18 -40.59 24.49 22.83
CA ALA A 18 -40.51 24.26 21.39
C ALA A 18 -39.02 24.11 21.09
N SER A 19 -38.55 22.87 20.95
CA SER A 19 -37.21 22.60 20.45
C SER A 19 -37.22 23.12 19.03
N ALA A 20 -36.71 24.34 18.83
CA ALA A 20 -36.52 24.88 17.50
C ALA A 20 -35.73 23.84 16.71
N GLN A 21 -36.34 23.27 15.68
CA GLN A 21 -35.63 22.46 14.71
C GLN A 21 -34.56 23.37 14.11
N THR A 22 -33.30 23.14 14.47
CA THR A 22 -32.19 23.86 13.84
C THR A 22 -32.04 23.29 12.44
N GLU A 23 -32.47 24.07 11.46
CA GLU A 23 -32.22 23.82 10.04
C GLU A 23 -30.90 24.47 9.65
N GLU A 24 -29.96 23.69 9.12
CA GLU A 24 -28.77 24.24 8.45
C GLU A 24 -29.09 24.37 6.96
N ILE A 25 -29.05 25.60 6.44
CA ILE A 25 -29.27 25.89 5.03
C ILE A 25 -27.95 26.39 4.43
N SER A 26 -27.49 25.75 3.36
CA SER A 26 -26.31 26.20 2.61
C SER A 26 -26.59 26.22 1.11
N SER A 27 -26.25 27.31 0.44
CA SER A 27 -26.42 27.46 -1.01
C SER A 27 -25.20 26.94 -1.75
N HIS A 28 -25.42 26.18 -2.81
CA HIS A 28 -24.38 25.55 -3.64
C HIS A 28 -24.64 25.82 -5.12
N GLN A 29 -23.55 26.08 -5.84
CA GLN A 29 -23.53 26.20 -7.29
C GLN A 29 -22.63 25.12 -7.87
N ILE A 30 -23.13 24.36 -8.85
CA ILE A 30 -22.38 23.33 -9.55
C ILE A 30 -21.67 23.96 -10.75
N ASN A 31 -20.35 24.04 -10.68
CA ASN A 31 -19.51 24.57 -11.74
C ASN A 31 -19.18 23.48 -12.76
N TRP A 32 -20.10 23.26 -13.70
CA TRP A 32 -19.93 22.27 -14.77
C TRP A 32 -18.75 22.57 -15.68
N LYS A 33 -17.94 21.55 -15.93
CA LYS A 33 -16.85 21.57 -16.90
C LYS A 33 -17.24 20.98 -18.25
N GLY A 34 -18.41 20.32 -18.32
CA GLY A 34 -18.90 19.64 -19.51
C GLY A 34 -18.40 18.20 -19.59
N VAL A 35 -18.12 17.73 -20.80
CA VAL A 35 -17.51 16.41 -21.01
C VAL A 35 -16.00 16.53 -20.87
N GLU A 36 -15.45 15.82 -19.89
CA GLU A 36 -14.01 15.63 -19.74
C GLU A 36 -13.63 14.25 -20.26
N LYS A 37 -12.42 14.15 -20.80
CA LYS A 37 -11.82 12.88 -21.19
C LYS A 37 -10.84 12.46 -20.12
N TRP A 38 -11.08 11.30 -19.52
CA TRP A 38 -10.15 10.68 -18.58
C TRP A 38 -9.24 9.73 -19.32
N TYR A 39 -7.96 9.85 -19.04
CA TYR A 39 -6.90 9.06 -19.66
C TYR A 39 -6.35 8.07 -18.65
N ALA A 40 -6.17 6.84 -19.13
CA ALA A 40 -5.35 5.82 -18.52
C ALA A 40 -4.57 5.20 -19.68
N ASP A 41 -3.25 5.40 -19.72
CA ASP A 41 -2.37 5.09 -20.85
C ASP A 41 -2.98 5.51 -22.21
N SER A 42 -2.96 4.62 -23.21
CA SER A 42 -3.48 4.92 -24.56
C SER A 42 -5.01 4.90 -24.66
N SER A 43 -5.73 4.60 -23.58
CA SER A 43 -7.19 4.47 -23.56
C SER A 43 -7.80 5.67 -22.86
N SER A 44 -9.02 6.03 -23.29
CA SER A 44 -9.74 7.16 -22.69
C SER A 44 -11.22 6.89 -22.56
N VAL A 45 -11.82 7.50 -21.54
CA VAL A 45 -13.25 7.45 -21.29
C VAL A 45 -13.79 8.87 -21.14
N ASN A 46 -14.93 9.14 -21.78
CA ASN A 46 -15.59 10.43 -21.64
C ASN A 46 -16.52 10.37 -20.43
N VAL A 47 -16.45 11.39 -19.58
CA VAL A 47 -17.31 11.56 -18.41
C VAL A 47 -17.85 12.97 -18.36
N ILE A 48 -19.04 13.14 -17.79
CA ILE A 48 -19.53 14.49 -17.45
C ILE A 48 -18.86 14.90 -16.13
N SER A 49 -18.41 16.14 -16.02
CA SER A 49 -17.63 16.60 -14.86
C SER A 49 -17.99 18.02 -14.42
N PHE A 50 -17.71 18.29 -13.14
CA PHE A 50 -17.82 19.61 -12.51
C PHE A 50 -16.78 19.72 -11.38
N ASP A 51 -16.53 20.95 -10.90
CA ASP A 51 -15.58 21.17 -9.79
C ASP A 51 -15.97 20.38 -8.52
N GLY A 52 -15.10 19.47 -8.09
CA GLY A 52 -15.32 18.64 -6.89
C GLY A 52 -16.26 17.45 -7.10
N ALA A 53 -16.56 17.09 -8.36
CA ALA A 53 -17.31 15.88 -8.68
C ALA A 53 -16.62 14.62 -8.15
N GLN A 54 -17.40 13.71 -7.58
CA GLN A 54 -16.97 12.35 -7.22
C GLN A 54 -17.71 11.32 -8.06
N TYR A 55 -17.10 10.16 -8.28
CA TYR A 55 -17.64 9.11 -9.16
C TYR A 55 -17.78 7.78 -8.40
N PRO A 56 -18.77 7.69 -7.49
CA PRO A 56 -19.00 6.53 -6.61
C PRO A 56 -19.36 5.22 -7.31
N THR A 57 -19.75 5.28 -8.59
CA THR A 57 -20.46 4.19 -9.28
C THR A 57 -19.92 3.94 -10.69
N ASP A 58 -20.02 2.70 -11.15
CA ASP A 58 -19.53 2.25 -12.46
C ASP A 58 -20.23 2.90 -13.66
N ASN A 59 -21.33 3.61 -13.44
CA ASN A 59 -22.02 4.40 -14.47
C ASN A 59 -21.23 5.66 -14.89
N ARG A 60 -20.14 6.01 -14.18
CA ARG A 60 -19.27 7.15 -14.47
C ARG A 60 -19.98 8.51 -14.48
N LEU A 61 -21.07 8.64 -13.74
CA LEU A 61 -21.76 9.92 -13.55
C LEU A 61 -21.21 10.67 -12.33
N PRO A 62 -21.09 12.01 -12.40
CA PRO A 62 -20.56 12.81 -11.31
C PRO A 62 -21.61 13.04 -10.22
N TYR A 63 -21.21 12.90 -8.96
CA TYR A 63 -22.00 13.18 -7.77
C TYR A 63 -21.46 14.39 -7.03
N PHE A 64 -22.36 15.22 -6.49
CA PHE A 64 -22.00 16.23 -5.50
C PHE A 64 -21.88 15.52 -4.15
N ASN A 65 -20.77 15.74 -3.43
CA ASN A 65 -20.55 15.19 -2.11
C ASN A 65 -20.31 16.29 -1.07
N LYS A 66 -20.96 16.19 0.09
CA LYS A 66 -20.69 17.02 1.26
C LYS A 66 -20.68 16.14 2.51
N ARG A 67 -19.58 16.18 3.25
CA ARG A 67 -19.47 15.53 4.56
C ARG A 67 -19.46 16.57 5.66
N ILE A 68 -20.27 16.37 6.69
CA ILE A 68 -20.31 17.24 7.88
C ILE A 68 -20.26 16.41 9.16
N SER A 69 -19.66 16.94 10.23
CA SER A 69 -19.70 16.28 11.54
C SER A 69 -21.15 16.14 12.03
N CYS A 70 -21.48 15.00 12.62
CA CYS A 70 -22.83 14.69 13.07
C CYS A 70 -22.84 14.02 14.45
N ASP A 71 -24.00 14.01 15.08
CA ASP A 71 -24.26 13.48 16.41
C ASP A 71 -25.26 12.34 16.30
N GLN A 72 -24.86 11.14 16.75
CA GLN A 72 -25.69 9.94 16.66
C GLN A 72 -27.00 10.05 17.45
N ALA A 73 -27.11 10.96 18.42
CA ALA A 73 -28.35 11.25 19.15
C ALA A 73 -29.46 11.83 18.25
N PHE A 74 -29.13 12.18 17.01
CA PHE A 74 -30.05 12.77 16.05
C PHE A 74 -30.12 11.93 14.77
N SER A 75 -31.24 12.05 14.07
CA SER A 75 -31.38 11.68 12.67
C SER A 75 -31.32 12.94 11.83
N TYR A 76 -30.79 12.82 10.62
CA TYR A 76 -30.58 13.93 9.72
C TYR A 76 -31.45 13.73 8.50
N GLN A 77 -32.39 14.64 8.29
CA GLN A 77 -33.18 14.69 7.06
C GLN A 77 -32.53 15.70 6.13
N VAL A 78 -32.17 15.25 4.92
CA VAL A 78 -31.53 16.08 3.91
C VAL A 78 -32.53 16.36 2.80
N GLU A 79 -32.74 17.63 2.52
CA GLU A 79 -33.60 18.13 1.46
C GLU A 79 -32.81 19.07 0.56
N VAL A 80 -33.22 19.11 -0.69
CA VAL A 80 -32.72 20.06 -1.68
C VAL A 80 -33.89 20.98 -2.05
N ALA A 81 -33.64 22.28 -2.16
CA ALA A 81 -34.65 23.28 -2.51
C ALA A 81 -34.05 24.37 -3.40
N ASN A 82 -34.90 25.18 -4.04
CA ASN A 82 -34.49 26.23 -4.98
C ASN A 82 -33.59 25.67 -6.09
N GLU A 83 -33.97 24.52 -6.65
CA GLU A 83 -33.21 23.86 -7.71
C GLU A 83 -33.32 24.62 -9.02
N ASP A 84 -32.17 24.95 -9.59
CA ASP A 84 -32.06 25.45 -10.95
C ASP A 84 -31.48 24.35 -11.85
N TYR A 85 -32.14 24.06 -12.97
CA TYR A 85 -31.74 23.01 -13.90
C TYR A 85 -31.45 23.57 -15.28
N THR A 86 -30.47 22.98 -15.95
CA THR A 86 -30.13 23.31 -17.34
C THR A 86 -30.11 22.06 -18.22
N SER A 87 -30.29 22.27 -19.53
CA SER A 87 -30.28 21.16 -20.49
C SER A 87 -28.87 20.57 -20.65
N LEU A 88 -28.80 19.27 -20.90
CA LEU A 88 -27.57 18.62 -21.33
C LEU A 88 -27.17 19.13 -22.73
N SER A 89 -25.87 19.29 -22.96
CA SER A 89 -25.34 19.39 -24.32
C SER A 89 -25.56 18.08 -25.09
N ILE A 90 -25.34 18.10 -26.41
CA ILE A 90 -25.47 16.91 -27.27
C ILE A 90 -24.51 15.81 -26.81
N GLU A 91 -23.26 16.17 -26.53
CA GLU A 91 -22.21 15.23 -26.08
C GLU A 91 -22.55 14.63 -24.72
N GLU A 92 -23.01 15.44 -23.76
CA GLU A 92 -23.47 14.96 -22.45
C GLU A 92 -24.66 14.01 -22.60
N SER A 93 -25.63 14.35 -23.44
CA SER A 93 -26.81 13.50 -23.67
C SER A 93 -26.44 12.09 -24.16
N MET A 94 -25.37 11.96 -24.96
CA MET A 94 -24.88 10.66 -25.43
C MET A 94 -24.32 9.78 -24.31
N LEU A 95 -23.74 10.39 -23.26
CA LEU A 95 -23.15 9.66 -22.13
C LEU A 95 -24.20 9.22 -21.10
N VAL A 96 -25.38 9.84 -21.12
CA VAL A 96 -26.47 9.55 -20.18
C VAL A 96 -27.61 8.74 -20.86
N ASN A 97 -27.66 8.71 -22.20
CA ASN A 97 -28.67 7.93 -22.92
C ASN A 97 -28.50 6.42 -22.69
N GLY A 98 -29.56 5.75 -22.20
CA GLY A 98 -29.58 4.32 -21.88
C GLY A 98 -29.47 3.99 -20.39
N THR A 99 -29.32 5.00 -19.52
CA THR A 99 -29.33 4.80 -18.06
C THR A 99 -30.76 4.74 -17.52
N ASN A 100 -31.31 3.53 -17.36
CA ASN A 100 -32.66 3.33 -16.78
C ASN A 100 -32.79 3.72 -15.30
N PHE A 101 -31.70 4.14 -14.64
CA PHE A 101 -31.69 4.44 -13.21
C PHE A 101 -31.88 5.92 -12.86
N ILE A 102 -31.85 6.86 -13.83
CA ILE A 102 -32.12 8.28 -13.55
C ILE A 102 -33.63 8.49 -13.38
N SER A 103 -34.02 8.90 -12.18
CA SER A 103 -35.41 9.10 -11.78
C SER A 103 -35.94 10.50 -12.10
N ASN A 104 -37.26 10.68 -11.96
CA ASN A 104 -37.90 11.99 -12.09
C ASN A 104 -37.59 12.95 -10.92
N ASN A 105 -37.09 12.41 -9.79
CA ASN A 105 -36.67 13.17 -8.62
C ASN A 105 -35.15 13.06 -8.44
N LEU A 106 -34.55 14.06 -7.80
CA LEU A 106 -33.13 14.08 -7.45
C LEU A 106 -32.81 12.92 -6.51
N GLN A 107 -31.73 12.18 -6.78
CA GLN A 107 -31.30 11.08 -5.93
C GLN A 107 -30.34 11.61 -4.88
N ILE A 108 -30.80 11.60 -3.63
CA ILE A 108 -30.03 12.01 -2.45
C ILE A 108 -29.72 10.74 -1.66
N LEU A 109 -28.45 10.45 -1.49
CA LEU A 109 -27.94 9.36 -0.66
C LEU A 109 -27.31 9.96 0.58
N THR A 110 -27.64 9.42 1.75
CA THR A 110 -27.06 9.84 3.02
C THR A 110 -26.58 8.64 3.81
N ASP A 111 -25.37 8.76 4.35
CA ASP A 111 -24.77 7.74 5.19
C ASP A 111 -24.20 8.39 6.46
N ILE A 112 -24.27 7.69 7.58
CA ILE A 112 -23.51 8.06 8.77
C ILE A 112 -22.22 7.25 8.75
N LEU A 113 -21.11 7.93 8.51
CA LEU A 113 -19.77 7.35 8.55
C LEU A 113 -19.16 7.63 9.93
N THR A 114 -18.31 6.72 10.38
CA THR A 114 -17.49 6.92 11.56
C THR A 114 -16.03 6.95 11.11
N GLU A 115 -15.20 7.72 11.81
CA GLU A 115 -13.76 7.77 11.62
C GLU A 115 -13.15 7.98 13.00
N ARG A 116 -12.43 6.99 13.52
CA ARG A 116 -11.78 6.99 14.83
C ARG A 116 -12.73 7.41 15.97
N GLY A 117 -13.98 6.92 15.92
CA GLY A 117 -15.04 7.23 16.87
C GLY A 117 -15.75 8.57 16.68
N ALA A 118 -15.32 9.42 15.75
CA ALA A 118 -16.03 10.63 15.36
C ALA A 118 -17.05 10.33 14.25
N ASN A 119 -18.23 10.95 14.31
CA ASN A 119 -19.32 10.66 13.39
C ASN A 119 -19.51 11.78 12.36
N PHE A 120 -19.82 11.37 11.13
CA PHE A 120 -20.02 12.27 10.01
C PHE A 120 -21.27 11.88 9.22
N LEU A 121 -22.05 12.87 8.80
CA LEU A 121 -23.10 12.71 7.81
C LEU A 121 -22.48 12.96 6.44
N ASP A 122 -22.40 11.91 5.62
CA ASP A 122 -22.00 11.97 4.23
C ASP A 122 -23.24 12.13 3.36
N ILE A 123 -23.26 13.16 2.51
CA ILE A 123 -24.38 13.50 1.64
C ILE A 123 -23.88 13.40 0.21
N ARG A 124 -24.53 12.58 -0.61
CA ARG A 124 -24.24 12.42 -2.03
C ARG A 124 -25.49 12.72 -2.85
N ILE A 125 -25.35 13.54 -3.87
CA ILE A 125 -26.45 13.96 -4.74
C ILE A 125 -26.08 13.65 -6.18
N LEU A 126 -26.89 12.84 -6.87
CA LEU A 126 -26.80 12.68 -8.33
C LEU A 126 -27.49 13.89 -8.97
N PRO A 127 -26.76 14.80 -9.63
CA PRO A 127 -27.29 16.07 -10.12
C PRO A 127 -27.98 15.92 -11.48
N PHE A 128 -28.70 14.82 -11.71
CA PHE A 128 -29.45 14.54 -12.94
C PHE A 128 -30.87 14.08 -12.60
N ILE A 129 -31.85 14.56 -13.35
CA ILE A 129 -33.25 14.12 -13.25
C ILE A 129 -33.87 13.94 -14.64
N ASN A 130 -34.89 13.09 -14.73
CA ASN A 130 -35.71 12.94 -15.92
C ASN A 130 -36.97 13.82 -15.82
N GLN A 131 -37.01 14.91 -16.58
CA GLN A 131 -38.17 15.77 -16.71
C GLN A 131 -38.91 15.44 -18.03
N GLN A 132 -40.07 14.78 -17.91
CA GLN A 132 -40.97 14.49 -19.05
C GLN A 132 -40.27 13.74 -20.21
N GLY A 133 -39.38 12.81 -19.90
CA GLY A 133 -38.64 12.02 -20.91
C GLY A 133 -37.34 12.68 -21.39
N LYS A 134 -36.95 13.83 -20.83
CA LYS A 134 -35.67 14.50 -21.10
C LYS A 134 -34.83 14.61 -19.84
N ILE A 135 -33.56 14.23 -19.93
CA ILE A 135 -32.63 14.35 -18.80
C ILE A 135 -32.08 15.78 -18.76
N VAL A 136 -32.11 16.39 -17.58
CA VAL A 136 -31.55 17.72 -17.28
C VAL A 136 -30.56 17.62 -16.12
N LYS A 137 -29.61 18.56 -16.02
CA LYS A 137 -28.59 18.60 -14.98
C LYS A 137 -28.78 19.77 -14.02
N LEU A 138 -28.51 19.56 -12.74
CA LEU A 138 -28.65 20.55 -11.67
C LEU A 138 -27.53 21.60 -11.76
N GLN A 139 -27.86 22.89 -11.71
CA GLN A 139 -26.92 24.01 -11.81
C GLN A 139 -26.70 24.71 -10.46
N SER A 140 -27.75 24.90 -9.67
CA SER A 140 -27.64 25.43 -8.32
C SER A 140 -28.77 24.92 -7.43
N PHE A 141 -28.54 24.93 -6.12
CA PHE A 141 -29.51 24.49 -5.13
C PHE A 141 -29.17 24.98 -3.72
N ASN A 142 -30.17 24.97 -2.84
CA ASN A 142 -29.99 25.05 -1.40
C ASN A 142 -30.04 23.64 -0.79
N LEU A 143 -29.00 23.28 -0.05
CA LEU A 143 -28.96 22.08 0.76
C LEU A 143 -29.50 22.40 2.16
N ILE A 144 -30.59 21.75 2.54
CA ILE A 144 -31.26 21.91 3.82
C ILE A 144 -31.04 20.63 4.63
N ILE A 145 -30.46 20.78 5.82
CA ILE A 145 -30.20 19.66 6.74
C ILE A 145 -31.00 19.91 8.02
N LYS A 146 -32.01 19.08 8.25
CA LYS A 146 -32.86 19.14 9.44
C LYS A 146 -32.37 18.12 10.45
N LYS A 147 -31.96 18.62 11.62
CA LYS A 147 -31.51 17.80 12.75
C LYS A 147 -32.73 17.42 13.60
N LEU A 148 -33.12 16.15 13.55
CA LEU A 148 -34.29 15.61 14.26
C LEU A 148 -33.83 14.77 15.46
N PRO A 149 -34.27 15.07 16.69
CA PRO A 149 -33.94 14.24 17.85
C PRO A 149 -34.43 12.80 17.64
N LYS A 150 -33.55 11.81 17.80
CA LYS A 150 -34.02 10.42 17.86
C LYS A 150 -34.66 10.19 19.23
N PRO A 151 -35.80 9.47 19.33
CA PRO A 151 -36.31 9.05 20.62
C PRO A 151 -35.21 8.29 21.35
N GLN A 152 -34.86 8.74 22.56
CA GLN A 152 -33.90 8.05 23.43
C GLN A 152 -34.48 6.69 23.84
N LYS A 153 -34.44 5.71 22.95
CA LYS A 153 -34.08 4.37 23.40
C LYS A 153 -32.62 4.48 23.76
N ALA A 154 -32.25 4.06 24.96
CA ALA A 154 -30.87 3.73 25.23
C ALA A 154 -30.46 2.69 24.18
N ALA A 155 -29.87 3.15 23.07
CA ALA A 155 -29.12 2.29 22.21
C ALA A 155 -27.92 1.93 23.07
N THR A 156 -28.03 0.83 23.81
CA THR A 156 -26.86 0.17 24.35
C THR A 156 -26.07 -0.19 23.10
N VAL A 157 -25.07 0.61 22.76
CA VAL A 157 -24.07 0.22 21.76
C VAL A 157 -23.34 -0.95 22.42
N THR A 158 -23.88 -2.16 22.30
CA THR A 158 -23.19 -3.38 22.71
C THR A 158 -22.08 -3.60 21.69
N ARG A 159 -20.99 -2.87 21.90
CA ARG A 159 -19.70 -3.12 21.25
C ARG A 159 -19.27 -4.54 21.59
N ARG A 160 -18.54 -5.17 20.67
CA ARG A 160 -18.14 -6.56 20.83
C ARG A 160 -17.26 -6.72 22.08
N THR A 161 -17.50 -7.80 22.80
CA THR A 161 -16.63 -8.28 23.87
C THR A 161 -15.72 -9.35 23.32
N TYR A 162 -14.46 -9.30 23.73
CA TYR A 162 -13.42 -10.23 23.29
C TYR A 162 -13.04 -11.14 24.45
N GLU A 163 -12.70 -12.39 24.16
CA GLU A 163 -12.12 -13.31 25.10
C GLU A 163 -10.85 -12.72 25.71
N ALA A 164 -10.67 -12.95 27.01
CA ALA A 164 -9.53 -12.41 27.74
C ALA A 164 -8.23 -13.18 27.46
N SER A 165 -8.33 -14.42 27.00
CA SER A 165 -7.21 -15.31 26.71
C SER A 165 -7.61 -16.34 25.66
N SER A 166 -6.70 -16.66 24.75
CA SER A 166 -6.89 -17.77 23.82
C SER A 166 -6.85 -19.12 24.53
N VAL A 167 -7.62 -20.09 24.04
CA VAL A 167 -7.46 -21.51 24.40
C VAL A 167 -6.07 -22.05 24.06
N LEU A 168 -5.37 -21.44 23.09
CA LEU A 168 -4.00 -21.81 22.70
C LEU A 168 -2.93 -21.22 23.63
N ALA A 169 -3.31 -20.49 24.68
CA ALA A 169 -2.36 -19.87 25.61
C ALA A 169 -1.58 -20.90 26.45
N GLN A 170 -2.12 -22.09 26.65
CA GLN A 170 -1.52 -23.15 27.48
C GLN A 170 -1.96 -24.55 27.02
N GLY A 171 -1.15 -25.56 27.37
CA GLY A 171 -1.41 -26.96 26.99
C GLY A 171 -0.71 -27.37 25.71
N LYS A 172 -0.97 -28.59 25.24
CA LYS A 172 -0.44 -29.11 23.97
C LYS A 172 -1.54 -29.18 22.92
N PHE A 173 -1.36 -28.45 21.82
CA PHE A 173 -2.25 -28.48 20.65
C PHE A 173 -1.52 -29.03 19.43
N VAL A 174 -2.19 -29.92 18.70
CA VAL A 174 -1.74 -30.43 17.41
C VAL A 174 -2.69 -29.95 16.32
N LYS A 175 -2.17 -29.18 15.37
CA LYS A 175 -2.92 -28.66 14.23
C LYS A 175 -3.12 -29.77 13.21
N VAL A 176 -4.33 -29.90 12.72
CA VAL A 176 -4.73 -30.80 11.63
C VAL A 176 -5.47 -30.02 10.55
N LYS A 177 -5.46 -30.52 9.32
CA LYS A 177 -6.14 -29.86 8.20
C LYS A 177 -7.02 -30.83 7.40
N ILE A 178 -8.05 -30.28 6.77
CA ILE A 178 -9.03 -30.98 5.96
C ILE A 178 -9.31 -30.21 4.66
N GLU A 179 -9.65 -30.92 3.60
CA GLU A 179 -9.96 -30.32 2.29
C GLU A 179 -11.47 -30.07 2.15
N ASN A 180 -12.26 -31.13 2.30
CA ASN A 180 -13.70 -31.12 2.08
C ASN A 180 -14.50 -31.09 3.39
N SER A 181 -15.68 -30.48 3.38
CA SER A 181 -16.59 -30.59 4.52
C SER A 181 -17.10 -32.03 4.68
N GLY A 182 -17.16 -32.53 5.92
CA GLY A 182 -17.62 -33.89 6.19
C GLY A 182 -17.19 -34.42 7.56
N VAL A 183 -17.39 -35.73 7.77
CA VAL A 183 -17.04 -36.40 9.02
C VAL A 183 -15.66 -37.03 8.92
N TYR A 184 -14.79 -36.69 9.86
CA TYR A 184 -13.39 -37.11 9.92
C TYR A 184 -13.13 -38.01 11.12
N LYS A 185 -12.17 -38.93 10.97
CA LYS A 185 -11.81 -39.94 11.97
C LYS A 185 -10.39 -39.74 12.47
N LEU A 186 -10.21 -39.86 13.79
CA LEU A 186 -8.92 -40.04 14.43
C LEU A 186 -8.98 -41.29 15.32
N THR A 187 -8.10 -42.24 15.08
CA THR A 187 -8.03 -43.47 15.90
C THR A 187 -7.29 -43.23 17.20
N TYR A 188 -7.42 -44.17 18.14
CA TYR A 188 -6.60 -44.19 19.36
C TYR A 188 -5.11 -44.05 19.05
N GLU A 189 -4.61 -44.80 18.06
CA GLU A 189 -3.20 -44.79 17.65
C GLU A 189 -2.78 -43.43 17.05
N ASP A 190 -3.67 -42.80 16.28
CA ASP A 190 -3.43 -41.44 15.78
C ASP A 190 -3.21 -40.46 16.95
N LEU A 191 -4.07 -40.50 17.96
CA LEU A 191 -3.99 -39.62 19.13
C LEU A 191 -2.74 -39.88 19.97
N VAL A 192 -2.38 -41.16 20.18
CA VAL A 192 -1.13 -41.52 20.84
C VAL A 192 0.09 -41.02 20.05
N SER A 193 0.07 -41.12 18.71
CA SER A 193 1.17 -40.64 17.85
C SER A 193 1.32 -39.11 17.89
N MET A 194 0.22 -38.39 18.07
CA MET A 194 0.22 -36.95 18.34
C MET A 194 0.73 -36.62 19.76
N GLY A 195 0.85 -37.63 20.62
CA GLY A 195 1.11 -37.50 22.05
C GLY A 195 0.02 -36.74 22.78
N ILE A 196 -1.24 -36.99 22.40
CA ILE A 196 -2.47 -36.51 23.06
C ILE A 196 -3.01 -37.63 23.94
N SER A 197 -3.47 -37.32 25.15
CA SER A 197 -4.10 -38.32 26.02
C SER A 197 -5.43 -38.79 25.40
N PRO A 198 -5.53 -40.04 24.92
CA PRO A 198 -6.64 -40.44 24.06
C PRO A 198 -8.00 -40.40 24.76
N ASN A 199 -8.02 -40.69 26.07
CA ASN A 199 -9.23 -40.72 26.89
C ASN A 199 -9.94 -39.36 27.02
N ASN A 200 -9.21 -38.25 26.81
CA ASN A 200 -9.72 -36.89 26.98
C ASN A 200 -9.49 -36.02 25.73
N VAL A 201 -9.51 -36.63 24.55
CA VAL A 201 -9.36 -35.89 23.30
C VAL A 201 -10.49 -34.87 23.10
N ARG A 202 -10.08 -33.73 22.54
CA ARG A 202 -10.87 -32.53 22.23
C ARG A 202 -10.44 -32.01 20.87
N VAL A 203 -11.37 -31.38 20.15
CA VAL A 203 -11.10 -30.75 18.85
C VAL A 203 -11.63 -29.32 18.89
N PHE A 204 -10.81 -28.35 18.52
CA PHE A 204 -11.14 -26.93 18.53
C PHE A 204 -11.05 -26.35 17.11
N GLY A 205 -11.93 -25.40 16.80
CA GLY A 205 -11.92 -24.64 15.55
C GLY A 205 -13.28 -24.60 14.83
N TYR A 206 -13.32 -23.87 13.74
CA TYR A 206 -14.50 -23.70 12.87
C TYR A 206 -14.18 -23.86 11.36
N GLY A 207 -12.96 -24.31 11.03
CA GLY A 207 -12.64 -24.81 9.70
C GLY A 207 -12.24 -23.76 8.67
N GLY A 208 -12.56 -24.07 7.42
CA GLY A 208 -11.98 -23.41 6.24
C GLY A 208 -12.85 -22.36 5.55
N ALA A 209 -14.10 -22.16 5.99
CA ALA A 209 -15.00 -21.21 5.33
C ALA A 209 -14.44 -19.78 5.41
N LEU A 210 -14.63 -18.99 4.34
CA LEU A 210 -14.21 -17.60 4.27
C LEU A 210 -14.82 -16.79 5.43
N LEU A 211 -14.01 -15.97 6.09
CA LEU A 211 -14.51 -15.06 7.11
C LEU A 211 -15.41 -13.99 6.48
N ASP A 212 -16.46 -13.61 7.21
CA ASP A 212 -17.29 -12.48 6.80
C ASP A 212 -16.48 -11.18 6.91
N GLN A 213 -16.56 -10.37 5.86
CA GLN A 213 -15.87 -9.09 5.77
C GLN A 213 -16.63 -7.97 6.51
N SER A 214 -17.89 -8.18 6.89
CA SER A 214 -18.71 -7.28 7.68
C SER A 214 -18.57 -7.56 9.17
N PHE A 215 -18.31 -6.51 9.96
CA PHE A 215 -18.31 -6.61 11.42
C PHE A 215 -19.71 -6.60 12.04
N THR A 216 -20.78 -6.49 11.26
CA THR A 216 -22.15 -6.69 11.78
C THR A 216 -22.56 -8.17 11.82
N SER A 217 -21.88 -9.03 11.07
CA SER A 217 -22.14 -10.48 11.05
C SER A 217 -21.64 -11.15 12.34
N PRO A 218 -22.35 -12.14 12.90
CA PRO A 218 -21.86 -12.89 14.06
C PRO A 218 -20.48 -13.49 13.77
N LYS A 219 -19.56 -13.37 14.73
CA LYS A 219 -18.23 -13.96 14.67
C LYS A 219 -17.95 -14.70 15.97
N ILE A 220 -17.32 -15.86 15.82
CA ILE A 220 -16.69 -16.61 16.90
C ILE A 220 -15.34 -15.95 17.19
N ASP A 221 -15.16 -15.47 18.43
CA ASP A 221 -14.01 -14.64 18.79
C ASP A 221 -12.69 -15.44 18.85
N ASP A 222 -12.63 -16.46 19.70
CA ASP A 222 -11.53 -17.45 19.79
C ASP A 222 -12.01 -18.84 19.33
N LEU A 223 -11.16 -19.87 19.40
CA LEU A 223 -11.47 -21.22 18.93
C LEU A 223 -12.53 -21.93 19.78
N PRO A 224 -13.68 -22.33 19.19
CA PRO A 224 -14.70 -23.08 19.90
C PRO A 224 -14.37 -24.56 19.95
N GLU A 225 -14.78 -25.25 21.02
CA GLU A 225 -14.72 -26.71 21.11
C GLU A 225 -15.85 -27.36 20.30
N LEU A 226 -15.49 -28.30 19.42
CA LEU A 226 -16.43 -29.11 18.65
C LEU A 226 -16.98 -30.26 19.50
N ALA A 227 -18.26 -30.57 19.31
CA ALA A 227 -18.84 -31.81 19.82
C ALA A 227 -18.33 -33.01 19.00
N ILE A 228 -17.71 -33.98 19.67
CA ILE A 228 -17.20 -35.21 19.02
C ILE A 228 -18.03 -36.44 19.40
N TYR A 229 -18.15 -37.36 18.47
CA TYR A 229 -18.58 -38.73 18.76
C TYR A 229 -17.36 -39.56 19.16
N MET A 230 -17.50 -40.39 20.19
CA MET A 230 -16.41 -41.23 20.71
C MET A 230 -16.91 -42.66 20.80
N ASN A 231 -16.38 -43.53 19.93
CA ASN A 231 -16.61 -44.96 20.01
C ASN A 231 -15.62 -45.56 21.02
N LYS A 232 -16.11 -46.35 21.99
CA LYS A 232 -15.30 -47.02 23.02
C LYS A 232 -15.48 -48.54 23.00
N GLY A 233 -15.91 -49.08 21.88
CA GLY A 233 -16.26 -50.49 21.77
C GLY A 233 -17.32 -50.95 22.79
N ALA A 234 -17.33 -52.25 23.06
CA ALA A 234 -18.26 -52.88 23.99
C ALA A 234 -17.78 -52.87 25.45
N ASP A 235 -16.48 -52.63 25.69
CA ASP A 235 -15.89 -52.60 27.04
C ASP A 235 -16.02 -51.23 27.72
N GLY A 236 -16.38 -50.19 26.95
CA GLY A 236 -16.60 -48.83 27.45
C GLY A 236 -15.31 -48.07 27.78
N VAL A 237 -14.14 -48.59 27.38
CA VAL A 237 -12.82 -48.03 27.65
C VAL A 237 -12.18 -47.60 26.33
N PHE A 238 -11.78 -46.33 26.20
CA PHE A 238 -11.18 -45.85 24.94
C PHE A 238 -9.75 -46.38 24.76
N ASN A 239 -9.59 -47.40 23.92
CA ASN A 239 -8.35 -48.16 23.73
C ASN A 239 -8.08 -48.50 22.24
N ALA A 240 -7.15 -49.43 21.98
CA ALA A 240 -6.75 -49.76 20.61
C ALA A 240 -7.94 -50.25 19.77
N SER A 241 -8.05 -49.78 18.52
CA SER A 241 -9.22 -49.96 17.63
C SER A 241 -10.40 -49.00 17.87
N ASP A 242 -10.39 -48.20 18.93
CA ASP A 242 -11.36 -47.12 19.13
C ASP A 242 -11.00 -45.86 18.34
N TYR A 243 -11.98 -44.96 18.19
CA TYR A 243 -11.83 -43.74 17.42
C TYR A 243 -12.82 -42.67 17.84
N ILE A 244 -12.47 -41.43 17.51
CA ILE A 244 -13.40 -40.32 17.53
C ILE A 244 -13.83 -39.95 16.12
N LEU A 245 -15.04 -39.42 15.99
CA LEU A 245 -15.53 -38.75 14.80
C LEU A 245 -15.89 -37.30 15.12
N PHE A 246 -15.58 -36.40 14.22
CA PHE A 246 -16.02 -35.01 14.28
C PHE A 246 -16.41 -34.54 12.88
N TYR A 247 -17.38 -33.63 12.80
CA TYR A 247 -17.70 -32.96 11.54
C TYR A 247 -16.83 -31.72 11.40
N GLY A 248 -16.17 -31.58 10.26
CA GLY A 248 -15.38 -30.41 9.92
C GLY A 248 -15.91 -29.73 8.66
N GLN A 249 -15.93 -28.40 8.67
CA GLN A 249 -16.08 -27.51 7.53
C GLN A 249 -14.77 -27.32 6.77
N GLY A 250 -14.76 -27.66 5.47
CA GLY A 250 -13.69 -27.37 4.52
C GLY A 250 -13.76 -25.93 3.99
N VAL A 251 -13.15 -25.67 2.84
CA VAL A 251 -13.06 -24.31 2.26
C VAL A 251 -14.30 -23.85 1.49
N THR A 252 -15.14 -24.79 1.05
CA THR A 252 -16.38 -24.50 0.33
C THR A 252 -17.56 -24.48 1.29
N LYS A 253 -18.28 -23.35 1.32
CA LYS A 253 -19.50 -23.16 2.11
C LYS A 253 -20.70 -23.07 1.17
N TRP A 254 -21.78 -23.77 1.51
CA TRP A 254 -23.05 -23.70 0.79
C TRP A 254 -24.07 -22.86 1.57
N ILE A 255 -24.75 -21.96 0.87
CA ILE A 255 -25.72 -21.02 1.45
C ILE A 255 -27.00 -21.08 0.62
N TYR A 256 -28.15 -21.16 1.28
CA TYR A 256 -29.44 -21.03 0.60
C TYR A 256 -29.73 -19.56 0.27
N ASP A 257 -29.66 -19.21 -1.01
CA ASP A 257 -30.00 -17.88 -1.53
C ASP A 257 -31.52 -17.80 -1.71
N LYS A 258 -32.22 -17.18 -0.76
CA LYS A 258 -33.68 -17.04 -0.77
C LYS A 258 -34.21 -16.33 -2.04
N PRO A 259 -33.66 -15.18 -2.47
CA PRO A 259 -34.07 -14.54 -3.73
C PRO A 259 -33.96 -15.45 -4.95
N LYS A 260 -32.88 -16.23 -5.06
CA LYS A 260 -32.70 -17.13 -6.20
C LYS A 260 -33.43 -18.48 -6.04
N ALA A 261 -33.82 -18.84 -4.81
CA ALA A 261 -34.39 -20.13 -4.44
C ALA A 261 -33.50 -21.34 -4.79
N LEU A 262 -32.17 -21.20 -4.61
CA LEU A 262 -31.20 -22.29 -4.76
C LEU A 262 -30.08 -22.23 -3.72
N PHE A 263 -29.39 -23.34 -3.51
CA PHE A 263 -28.14 -23.36 -2.77
C PHE A 263 -26.99 -22.93 -3.67
N THR A 264 -26.19 -21.96 -3.22
CA THR A 264 -25.01 -21.45 -3.91
C THR A 264 -23.75 -21.70 -3.09
N HIS A 265 -22.63 -21.95 -3.75
CA HIS A 265 -21.33 -22.12 -3.10
C HIS A 265 -20.60 -20.77 -2.93
N ALA A 266 -19.72 -20.73 -1.94
CA ALA A 266 -18.67 -19.74 -1.79
C ALA A 266 -17.39 -20.47 -1.39
N ILE A 267 -16.28 -20.22 -2.08
CA ILE A 267 -14.97 -20.79 -1.78
C ILE A 267 -14.11 -19.78 -1.02
N ASN A 268 -13.28 -20.26 -0.09
CA ASN A 268 -12.29 -19.41 0.55
C ASN A 268 -11.17 -19.04 -0.44
N SER A 269 -11.07 -17.76 -0.79
CA SER A 269 -10.08 -17.24 -1.73
C SER A 269 -8.63 -17.24 -1.21
N TYR A 270 -8.41 -17.56 0.07
CA TYR A 270 -7.11 -17.47 0.75
C TYR A 270 -6.50 -18.82 1.14
N SER A 271 -7.31 -19.89 1.24
CA SER A 271 -6.83 -21.21 1.67
C SER A 271 -7.34 -22.36 0.81
N LYS A 272 -6.54 -23.42 0.70
CA LYS A 272 -6.92 -24.71 0.10
C LYS A 272 -7.46 -25.72 1.13
N TYR A 273 -7.31 -25.43 2.43
CA TYR A 273 -7.68 -26.32 3.52
C TYR A 273 -8.36 -25.57 4.67
N GLY A 274 -9.26 -26.24 5.39
CA GLY A 274 -9.73 -25.84 6.71
C GLY A 274 -8.89 -26.48 7.81
N TYR A 275 -8.69 -25.78 8.93
CA TYR A 275 -7.82 -26.24 10.02
C TYR A 275 -8.56 -26.37 11.35
N TYR A 276 -8.06 -27.29 12.18
CA TYR A 276 -8.55 -27.59 13.52
C TYR A 276 -7.39 -27.93 14.46
N PHE A 277 -7.62 -27.89 15.76
CA PHE A 277 -6.61 -28.15 16.78
C PHE A 277 -7.06 -29.26 17.73
N VAL A 278 -6.23 -30.29 17.87
CA VAL A 278 -6.49 -31.46 18.73
C VAL A 278 -5.70 -31.33 20.02
N THR A 279 -6.35 -31.55 21.17
CA THR A 279 -5.71 -31.48 22.50
C THR A 279 -6.33 -32.46 23.49
N SER A 280 -5.65 -32.67 24.62
CA SER A 280 -6.20 -33.31 25.83
C SER A 280 -6.21 -32.38 27.06
N ASP A 281 -5.70 -31.15 26.94
CA ASP A 281 -5.23 -30.37 28.10
C ASP A 281 -6.17 -29.20 28.47
N ALA A 282 -7.45 -29.27 28.07
CA ALA A 282 -8.42 -28.19 28.22
C ALA A 282 -9.68 -28.54 29.07
N GLY A 283 -9.59 -29.52 29.98
CA GLY A 283 -10.71 -29.96 30.86
C GLY A 283 -11.46 -31.20 30.35
N VAL A 284 -12.76 -31.39 30.67
CA VAL A 284 -13.59 -32.53 30.16
C VAL A 284 -14.14 -32.32 28.75
N GLY A 285 -13.76 -33.15 27.78
CA GLY A 285 -14.10 -32.90 26.38
C GLY A 285 -15.59 -32.97 26.04
N LYS A 286 -16.04 -32.08 25.16
CA LYS A 286 -17.41 -31.98 24.64
C LYS A 286 -17.77 -33.20 23.81
N ARG A 287 -19.00 -33.69 23.94
CA ARG A 287 -19.52 -34.86 23.22
C ARG A 287 -20.82 -34.49 22.52
N ILE A 288 -21.11 -35.18 21.43
CA ILE A 288 -22.43 -35.09 20.79
C ILE A 288 -23.45 -35.66 21.77
N THR A 289 -24.48 -34.87 22.09
CA THR A 289 -25.59 -35.24 22.98
C THR A 289 -26.89 -35.26 22.21
N ASP A 290 -27.90 -35.95 22.73
CA ASP A 290 -29.22 -35.99 22.11
C ASP A 290 -29.92 -34.62 22.18
N LYS A 291 -30.55 -34.21 21.07
CA LYS A 291 -31.35 -32.99 20.95
C LYS A 291 -32.71 -33.22 21.60
N THR A 292 -33.10 -32.32 22.50
CA THR A 292 -34.46 -32.30 23.05
C THR A 292 -35.42 -31.67 22.06
N ILE A 293 -36.42 -32.42 21.62
CA ILE A 293 -37.46 -31.95 20.69
C ILE A 293 -38.80 -31.93 21.40
N ILE A 294 -39.39 -30.74 21.53
CA ILE A 294 -40.68 -30.54 22.21
C ILE A 294 -41.73 -30.18 21.16
N LEU A 295 -42.71 -31.06 20.98
CA LEU A 295 -43.81 -30.87 20.04
C LEU A 295 -44.99 -30.16 20.73
N PRO A 296 -45.52 -29.06 20.17
CA PRO A 296 -46.79 -28.48 20.59
C PRO A 296 -47.94 -29.49 20.44
N THR A 297 -48.91 -29.44 21.36
CA THR A 297 -50.06 -30.36 21.40
C THR A 297 -50.91 -30.38 20.12
N ALA A 298 -50.85 -29.31 19.32
CA ALA A 298 -51.55 -29.18 18.03
C ALA A 298 -50.58 -28.79 16.88
N ALA A 299 -49.36 -29.34 16.89
CA ALA A 299 -48.36 -29.05 15.86
C ALA A 299 -48.80 -29.57 14.47
N THR A 300 -48.72 -28.72 13.45
CA THR A 300 -48.82 -29.17 12.05
C THR A 300 -47.54 -29.90 11.67
N ILE A 301 -47.64 -31.21 11.40
CA ILE A 301 -46.51 -32.06 11.03
C ILE A 301 -46.65 -32.48 9.57
N ASN A 302 -45.71 -32.06 8.73
CA ASN A 302 -45.63 -32.44 7.31
C ASN A 302 -44.65 -33.59 7.12
N GLN A 303 -44.98 -34.54 6.25
CA GLN A 303 -44.05 -35.62 5.92
C GLN A 303 -43.01 -35.17 4.91
N VAL A 304 -41.74 -35.48 5.18
CA VAL A 304 -40.60 -35.19 4.30
C VAL A 304 -39.95 -36.50 3.88
N GLN A 305 -40.02 -36.79 2.58
CA GLN A 305 -39.40 -37.97 1.94
C GLN A 305 -38.39 -37.57 0.87
N GLU A 306 -38.13 -36.27 0.74
CA GLU A 306 -37.28 -35.70 -0.29
C GLU A 306 -36.49 -34.52 0.27
N PHE A 307 -35.34 -34.25 -0.33
CA PHE A 307 -34.47 -33.16 0.07
C PHE A 307 -33.79 -32.53 -1.14
N THR A 308 -33.25 -31.33 -0.97
CA THR A 308 -32.48 -30.65 -1.99
C THR A 308 -30.99 -30.97 -1.81
N ASP A 309 -30.34 -31.45 -2.86
CA ASP A 309 -28.90 -31.71 -2.92
C ASP A 309 -28.24 -30.84 -3.98
N TYR A 310 -26.93 -30.65 -3.85
CA TYR A 310 -26.17 -29.73 -4.68
C TYR A 310 -24.74 -30.21 -4.92
N GLN A 311 -24.22 -29.88 -6.10
CA GLN A 311 -22.82 -30.07 -6.48
C GLN A 311 -22.35 -28.88 -7.33
N VAL A 312 -21.05 -28.64 -7.36
CA VAL A 312 -20.43 -27.60 -8.20
C VAL A 312 -19.26 -28.20 -8.97
N HIS A 313 -19.12 -27.81 -10.24
CA HIS A 313 -17.87 -27.91 -10.99
C HIS A 313 -17.27 -26.53 -11.12
N GLU A 314 -16.19 -26.29 -10.41
CA GLU A 314 -15.37 -25.07 -10.46
C GLU A 314 -13.91 -25.52 -10.48
N LYS A 315 -13.16 -25.04 -11.47
CA LYS A 315 -11.71 -25.23 -11.52
C LYS A 315 -11.08 -23.86 -11.59
N GLU A 316 -10.08 -23.61 -10.77
CA GLU A 316 -9.40 -22.33 -10.75
C GLU A 316 -8.05 -22.52 -11.44
N LEU A 317 -7.99 -22.22 -12.75
CA LEU A 317 -6.84 -22.52 -13.60
C LEU A 317 -6.13 -21.26 -14.12
N THR A 318 -6.83 -20.13 -14.18
CA THR A 318 -6.28 -18.86 -14.67
C THR A 318 -6.95 -17.65 -14.02
N ASN A 319 -6.25 -16.53 -13.95
CA ASN A 319 -6.82 -15.23 -13.64
C ASN A 319 -6.51 -14.29 -14.83
N LEU A 320 -7.55 -13.75 -15.47
CA LEU A 320 -7.43 -13.07 -16.76
C LEU A 320 -6.70 -11.73 -16.68
N SER A 321 -6.68 -11.10 -15.51
CA SER A 321 -6.07 -9.78 -15.31
C SER A 321 -4.81 -9.81 -14.45
N GLN A 322 -4.43 -10.98 -13.93
CA GLN A 322 -3.47 -11.13 -12.82
C GLN A 322 -3.79 -10.19 -11.65
N SER A 323 -5.09 -9.99 -11.41
CA SER A 323 -5.64 -9.08 -10.42
C SER A 323 -7.04 -9.54 -10.02
N GLY A 324 -7.50 -9.14 -8.84
CA GLY A 324 -8.77 -9.60 -8.32
C GLY A 324 -8.71 -11.06 -7.83
N LYS A 325 -9.75 -11.49 -7.11
CA LYS A 325 -9.80 -12.83 -6.48
C LYS A 325 -10.61 -13.88 -7.24
N GLU A 326 -11.21 -13.53 -8.37
CA GLU A 326 -11.93 -14.49 -9.22
C GLU A 326 -10.96 -15.20 -10.16
N PHE A 327 -11.05 -16.53 -10.20
CA PHE A 327 -10.27 -17.39 -11.06
C PHE A 327 -11.21 -18.18 -11.96
N TYR A 328 -10.78 -18.45 -13.18
CA TYR A 328 -11.55 -19.17 -14.18
C TYR A 328 -10.90 -20.52 -14.48
N GLY A 329 -11.72 -21.48 -14.89
CA GLY A 329 -11.33 -22.84 -15.20
C GLY A 329 -11.06 -23.06 -16.67
N GLU A 330 -11.82 -23.99 -17.25
CA GLU A 330 -11.65 -24.40 -18.64
C GLU A 330 -11.73 -23.20 -19.61
N THR A 331 -10.75 -23.12 -20.52
CA THR A 331 -10.68 -22.13 -21.58
C THR A 331 -11.26 -22.71 -22.89
N PHE A 332 -12.07 -21.90 -23.58
CA PHE A 332 -12.75 -22.24 -24.82
C PHE A 332 -12.13 -21.47 -25.99
N ASN A 333 -11.08 -22.03 -26.59
CA ASN A 333 -10.38 -21.47 -27.75
C ASN A 333 -10.35 -22.44 -28.95
N ASP A 334 -9.41 -23.39 -28.94
CA ASP A 334 -9.29 -24.49 -29.91
C ASP A 334 -10.22 -25.64 -29.51
N ILE A 335 -10.29 -25.91 -28.21
CA ILE A 335 -11.32 -26.76 -27.61
C ILE A 335 -12.51 -25.86 -27.31
N THR A 336 -13.61 -26.03 -28.03
CA THR A 336 -14.82 -25.19 -27.88
C THR A 336 -15.95 -25.88 -27.12
N SER A 337 -15.74 -27.13 -26.67
CA SER A 337 -16.73 -27.85 -25.89
C SER A 337 -16.12 -28.73 -24.82
N TYR A 338 -16.81 -28.81 -23.68
CA TYR A 338 -16.47 -29.70 -22.57
C TYR A 338 -17.74 -30.43 -22.10
N ASN A 339 -17.56 -31.65 -21.61
CA ASN A 339 -18.61 -32.42 -20.97
C ASN A 339 -18.31 -32.52 -19.47
N LEU A 340 -19.28 -32.12 -18.66
CA LEU A 340 -19.18 -32.03 -17.20
C LEU A 340 -20.18 -33.03 -16.59
N PRO A 341 -19.74 -34.22 -16.16
CA PRO A 341 -20.61 -35.21 -15.57
C PRO A 341 -20.92 -34.90 -14.11
N PHE A 342 -22.20 -34.96 -13.75
CA PHE A 342 -22.69 -34.91 -12.37
C PHE A 342 -23.50 -36.17 -12.07
N SER A 343 -23.34 -36.69 -10.85
CA SER A 343 -24.07 -37.87 -10.39
C SER A 343 -24.67 -37.62 -9.02
N PHE A 344 -25.99 -37.84 -8.91
CA PHE A 344 -26.72 -37.75 -7.66
C PHE A 344 -27.43 -39.08 -7.42
N LEU A 345 -27.36 -39.62 -6.20
CA LEU A 345 -27.94 -40.93 -5.90
C LEU A 345 -29.43 -40.81 -5.56
N ASN A 346 -30.29 -41.61 -6.19
CA ASN A 346 -31.74 -41.59 -5.99
C ASN A 346 -32.41 -40.21 -6.28
N PRO A 347 -32.16 -39.56 -7.43
CA PRO A 347 -32.81 -38.29 -7.74
C PRO A 347 -34.31 -38.47 -8.03
N ILE A 348 -35.09 -37.42 -7.80
CA ILE A 348 -36.50 -37.37 -8.17
C ILE A 348 -36.59 -37.00 -9.65
N LEU A 349 -36.75 -38.01 -10.50
CA LEU A 349 -36.73 -37.86 -11.98
C LEU A 349 -37.85 -36.97 -12.55
N THR A 350 -38.90 -36.69 -11.78
CA THR A 350 -39.98 -35.77 -12.15
C THR A 350 -39.74 -34.33 -11.69
N SER A 351 -38.75 -34.10 -10.82
CA SER A 351 -38.39 -32.77 -10.35
C SER A 351 -37.44 -32.08 -11.32
N PRO A 352 -37.50 -30.74 -11.41
CA PRO A 352 -36.55 -30.01 -12.24
C PRO A 352 -35.12 -30.10 -11.69
N VAL A 353 -34.15 -30.18 -12.61
CA VAL A 353 -32.73 -29.97 -12.34
C VAL A 353 -32.45 -28.49 -12.56
N ILE A 354 -32.07 -27.77 -11.50
CA ILE A 354 -31.77 -26.35 -11.56
C ILE A 354 -30.26 -26.17 -11.63
N THR A 355 -29.79 -25.38 -12.60
CA THR A 355 -28.36 -25.10 -12.74
C THR A 355 -28.08 -23.61 -12.72
N ARG A 356 -26.93 -23.20 -12.18
CA ARG A 356 -26.40 -21.85 -12.36
C ARG A 356 -25.08 -21.94 -13.12
N LEU A 357 -25.04 -21.33 -14.30
CA LEU A 357 -23.87 -21.26 -15.15
C LEU A 357 -23.28 -19.85 -15.07
N ASP A 358 -21.97 -19.77 -14.80
CA ASP A 358 -21.21 -18.52 -14.80
C ASP A 358 -20.00 -18.64 -15.74
N VAL A 359 -19.87 -17.69 -16.66
CA VAL A 359 -18.88 -17.71 -17.74
C VAL A 359 -18.35 -16.32 -18.03
N ALA A 360 -17.19 -16.24 -18.64
CA ALA A 360 -16.68 -15.02 -19.25
C ALA A 360 -16.27 -15.25 -20.70
N ALA A 361 -16.23 -14.17 -21.50
CA ALA A 361 -15.68 -14.22 -22.85
C ALA A 361 -14.87 -12.97 -23.19
N SER A 362 -13.76 -13.17 -23.89
CA SER A 362 -12.96 -12.11 -24.51
C SER A 362 -13.23 -12.10 -26.02
N SER A 363 -14.05 -11.15 -26.47
CA SER A 363 -14.49 -11.05 -27.87
C SER A 363 -14.86 -9.61 -28.23
N SER A 364 -14.59 -9.18 -29.47
CA SER A 364 -15.01 -7.87 -30.00
C SER A 364 -16.43 -7.86 -30.58
N VAL A 365 -17.08 -9.02 -30.60
CA VAL A 365 -18.48 -9.22 -31.02
C VAL A 365 -19.21 -10.07 -29.99
N SER A 366 -20.54 -10.01 -29.96
CA SER A 366 -21.31 -10.85 -29.03
C SER A 366 -21.09 -12.33 -29.33
N THR A 367 -20.96 -13.12 -28.26
CA THR A 367 -20.79 -14.57 -28.31
C THR A 367 -21.79 -15.23 -27.36
N SER A 368 -21.84 -16.56 -27.32
CA SER A 368 -22.72 -17.24 -26.37
C SER A 368 -22.17 -18.60 -25.95
N PHE A 369 -22.67 -19.11 -24.84
CA PHE A 369 -22.46 -20.48 -24.41
C PHE A 369 -23.77 -21.26 -24.53
N SER A 370 -23.71 -22.46 -25.08
CA SER A 370 -24.81 -23.42 -25.13
C SER A 370 -24.60 -24.49 -24.08
N LEU A 371 -25.50 -24.58 -23.10
CA LEU A 371 -25.51 -25.61 -22.07
C LEU A 371 -26.60 -26.64 -22.40
N THR A 372 -26.19 -27.88 -22.64
CA THR A 372 -27.07 -29.01 -22.94
C THR A 372 -27.06 -30.01 -21.80
N LEU A 373 -28.19 -30.66 -21.54
CA LEU A 373 -28.28 -31.78 -20.61
C LEU A 373 -28.47 -33.07 -21.41
N ASN A 374 -27.56 -34.03 -21.24
CA ASN A 374 -27.59 -35.33 -21.93
C ASN A 374 -27.71 -35.20 -23.47
N GLY A 375 -27.05 -34.19 -24.04
CA GLY A 375 -27.07 -33.88 -25.47
C GLY A 375 -28.35 -33.21 -25.99
N ALA A 376 -29.30 -32.86 -25.11
CA ALA A 376 -30.58 -32.22 -25.46
C ALA A 376 -30.84 -30.94 -24.63
N GLN A 377 -32.01 -30.32 -24.84
CA GLN A 377 -32.52 -29.18 -24.05
C GLN A 377 -31.58 -27.95 -24.00
N ALA A 378 -30.91 -27.62 -25.10
CA ALA A 378 -29.96 -26.50 -25.17
C ALA A 378 -30.52 -25.20 -24.58
N LYS A 379 -29.78 -24.63 -23.63
CA LYS A 379 -30.01 -23.29 -23.08
C LYS A 379 -28.85 -22.39 -23.50
N ILE A 380 -29.16 -21.18 -23.95
CA ILE A 380 -28.16 -20.25 -24.47
C ILE A 380 -27.97 -19.12 -23.47
N LEU A 381 -26.71 -18.90 -23.09
CA LEU A 381 -26.27 -17.75 -22.31
C LEU A 381 -25.47 -16.82 -23.22
N SER A 382 -26.06 -15.66 -23.55
CA SER A 382 -25.38 -14.64 -24.34
C SER A 382 -24.34 -13.89 -23.51
N VAL A 383 -23.22 -13.57 -24.14
CA VAL A 383 -22.16 -12.71 -23.61
C VAL A 383 -21.98 -11.52 -24.56
N SER A 384 -22.07 -10.31 -24.02
CA SER A 384 -21.92 -9.08 -24.79
C SER A 384 -20.51 -8.95 -25.36
N ALA A 385 -20.38 -8.18 -26.45
CA ALA A 385 -19.08 -7.80 -26.99
C ALA A 385 -18.32 -6.91 -26.01
N ARG A 386 -16.98 -6.99 -25.99
CA ARG A 386 -16.14 -5.93 -25.42
C ARG A 386 -16.34 -4.64 -26.22
N TYR A 387 -16.31 -3.51 -25.51
CA TYR A 387 -16.38 -2.20 -26.13
C TYR A 387 -15.16 -1.97 -27.03
N GLN A 388 -15.36 -1.42 -28.23
CA GLN A 388 -14.24 -1.14 -29.13
C GLN A 388 -13.37 0.00 -28.58
N GLY A 389 -12.06 -0.20 -28.52
CA GLY A 389 -11.10 0.78 -27.99
C GLY A 389 -10.88 0.71 -26.47
N ASP A 390 -11.52 -0.21 -25.77
CA ASP A 390 -11.24 -0.49 -24.35
C ASP A 390 -10.16 -1.59 -24.23
N ASN A 391 -8.96 -1.19 -23.82
CA ASN A 391 -7.81 -2.09 -23.62
C ASN A 391 -7.76 -2.71 -22.22
N TYR A 392 -8.63 -2.27 -21.29
CA TYR A 392 -8.58 -2.68 -19.88
C TYR A 392 -9.55 -3.81 -19.54
N THR A 393 -10.55 -4.03 -20.39
CA THR A 393 -11.46 -5.16 -20.28
C THR A 393 -10.85 -6.41 -20.91
N ASN A 394 -10.36 -7.32 -20.08
CA ASN A 394 -9.83 -8.63 -20.48
C ASN A 394 -10.94 -9.60 -20.90
N GLY A 395 -12.15 -9.46 -20.33
CA GLY A 395 -13.32 -10.25 -20.69
C GLY A 395 -14.62 -9.65 -20.15
N ILE A 396 -15.77 -10.15 -20.62
CA ILE A 396 -17.09 -9.81 -20.12
C ILE A 396 -17.71 -11.06 -19.50
N GLY A 397 -18.16 -10.95 -18.24
CA GLY A 397 -18.87 -12.00 -17.53
C GLY A 397 -20.36 -12.07 -17.89
N SER A 398 -20.94 -13.25 -17.75
CA SER A 398 -22.39 -13.49 -17.85
C SER A 398 -22.78 -14.68 -16.99
N SER A 399 -23.95 -14.60 -16.36
CA SER A 399 -24.46 -15.63 -15.45
C SER A 399 -25.95 -15.85 -15.69
N ALA A 400 -26.40 -17.10 -15.64
CA ALA A 400 -27.82 -17.43 -15.72
C ALA A 400 -28.19 -18.68 -14.93
N ILE A 401 -29.46 -18.69 -14.49
CA ILE A 401 -30.10 -19.86 -13.89
C ILE A 401 -30.95 -20.54 -14.95
N PHE A 402 -30.77 -21.83 -15.13
CA PHE A 402 -31.55 -22.66 -16.04
C PHE A 402 -32.26 -23.78 -15.30
N SER A 403 -33.36 -24.24 -15.88
CA SER A 403 -34.14 -25.38 -15.40
C SER A 403 -34.29 -26.41 -16.52
N TYR A 404 -34.05 -27.67 -16.17
CA TYR A 404 -34.09 -28.83 -17.06
C TYR A 404 -34.99 -29.91 -16.48
N SER A 405 -35.51 -30.77 -17.35
CA SER A 405 -36.14 -32.03 -16.97
C SER A 405 -35.23 -33.20 -17.34
N SER A 406 -35.13 -34.22 -16.49
CA SER A 406 -34.32 -35.40 -16.81
C SER A 406 -34.90 -36.65 -16.17
N ALA A 407 -35.08 -37.69 -17.00
CA ALA A 407 -35.45 -39.03 -16.56
C ALA A 407 -34.23 -39.92 -16.24
N SER A 408 -33.03 -39.36 -16.25
CA SER A 408 -31.76 -40.03 -15.91
C SER A 408 -31.27 -39.61 -14.52
N ASP A 409 -30.58 -40.50 -13.83
CA ASP A 409 -29.89 -40.26 -12.55
C ASP A 409 -28.46 -39.74 -12.71
N THR A 410 -27.92 -39.82 -13.93
CA THR A 410 -26.68 -39.18 -14.35
C THR A 410 -27.00 -37.96 -15.21
N TYR A 411 -26.37 -36.84 -14.91
CA TYR A 411 -26.53 -35.59 -15.63
C TYR A 411 -25.22 -35.21 -16.31
N ASN A 412 -25.13 -35.45 -17.62
CA ASN A 412 -23.97 -35.01 -18.40
C ASN A 412 -24.26 -33.65 -19.02
N PHE A 413 -23.63 -32.60 -18.50
CA PHE A 413 -23.78 -31.25 -19.02
C PHE A 413 -22.72 -30.98 -20.10
N GLY A 414 -23.17 -30.86 -21.34
CA GLY A 414 -22.31 -30.43 -22.45
C GLY A 414 -22.35 -28.91 -22.57
N ILE A 415 -21.22 -28.25 -22.35
CA ILE A 415 -21.04 -26.81 -22.55
C ILE A 415 -20.27 -26.57 -23.85
N SER A 416 -20.84 -25.78 -24.75
CA SER A 416 -20.21 -25.41 -26.02
C SER A 416 -20.17 -23.89 -26.17
N TYR A 417 -18.99 -23.35 -26.49
CA TYR A 417 -18.80 -21.94 -26.78
C TYR A 417 -19.07 -21.65 -28.25
N ASN A 418 -20.12 -20.87 -28.51
CA ASN A 418 -20.50 -20.42 -29.86
C ASN A 418 -19.63 -19.21 -30.24
N LYS A 419 -18.50 -19.52 -30.85
CA LYS A 419 -17.47 -18.56 -31.25
C LYS A 419 -17.91 -17.77 -32.48
N SER A 420 -17.96 -16.44 -32.38
CA SER A 420 -18.36 -15.56 -33.47
C SER A 420 -17.20 -15.04 -34.34
N GLY A 421 -15.94 -15.23 -33.90
CA GLY A 421 -14.73 -14.83 -34.61
C GLY A 421 -13.48 -15.60 -34.16
N ALA A 422 -12.48 -15.73 -35.04
CA ALA A 422 -11.32 -16.64 -34.86
C ALA A 422 -10.49 -16.42 -33.58
N VAL A 423 -10.44 -15.19 -33.07
CA VAL A 423 -9.68 -14.82 -31.86
C VAL A 423 -10.54 -14.78 -30.57
N SER A 424 -11.83 -15.07 -30.65
CA SER A 424 -12.70 -15.03 -29.47
C SER A 424 -12.39 -16.20 -28.54
N THR A 425 -12.31 -15.93 -27.25
CA THR A 425 -12.00 -16.95 -26.23
C THR A 425 -13.05 -16.90 -25.12
N GLY A 426 -13.60 -18.06 -24.77
CA GLY A 426 -14.52 -18.22 -23.64
C GLY A 426 -13.84 -18.83 -22.41
N TYR A 427 -14.42 -18.66 -21.23
CA TYR A 427 -13.91 -19.18 -19.96
C TYR A 427 -15.09 -19.65 -19.09
N LEU A 428 -14.99 -20.83 -18.50
CA LEU A 428 -15.93 -21.30 -17.48
C LEU A 428 -15.46 -20.80 -16.12
N ASN A 429 -16.35 -20.14 -15.36
CA ASN A 429 -16.10 -19.88 -13.94
C ASN A 429 -16.54 -21.12 -13.16
N TYR A 430 -17.85 -21.38 -13.12
CA TYR A 430 -18.41 -22.58 -12.51
C TYR A 430 -19.74 -23.00 -13.12
N LEU A 431 -20.13 -24.25 -12.84
CA LEU A 431 -21.47 -24.79 -13.03
C LEU A 431 -21.97 -25.39 -11.72
N GLU A 432 -22.97 -24.76 -11.10
CA GLU A 432 -23.70 -25.31 -9.95
C GLU A 432 -24.89 -26.13 -10.42
N VAL A 433 -25.16 -27.26 -9.77
CA VAL A 433 -26.31 -28.13 -10.05
C VAL A 433 -27.04 -28.42 -8.74
N ASN A 434 -28.32 -28.03 -8.67
CA ASN A 434 -29.25 -28.28 -7.57
C ASN A 434 -30.32 -29.29 -8.04
N VAL A 435 -30.52 -30.37 -7.29
CA VAL A 435 -31.50 -31.41 -7.61
C VAL A 435 -32.32 -31.83 -6.39
N ARG A 436 -33.48 -32.42 -6.64
CA ARG A 436 -34.26 -33.11 -5.60
C ARG A 436 -33.85 -34.58 -5.54
N ARG A 437 -33.60 -35.09 -4.35
CA ARG A 437 -33.30 -36.51 -4.09
C ARG A 437 -34.33 -37.11 -3.16
N GLN A 438 -34.59 -38.40 -3.33
CA GLN A 438 -35.29 -39.20 -2.33
C GLN A 438 -34.47 -39.20 -1.04
N LEU A 439 -35.14 -39.04 0.10
CA LEU A 439 -34.54 -39.20 1.43
C LEU A 439 -34.32 -40.69 1.70
N LYS A 440 -33.27 -41.22 1.07
CA LYS A 440 -32.88 -42.63 1.08
C LYS A 440 -31.39 -42.70 1.34
N MET A 441 -30.99 -43.41 2.41
CA MET A 441 -29.61 -43.48 2.84
C MET A 441 -28.70 -43.98 1.71
N SER A 442 -27.58 -43.30 1.51
CA SER A 442 -26.59 -43.68 0.50
C SER A 442 -25.18 -43.49 1.06
N GLY A 443 -24.38 -44.57 1.08
CA GLY A 443 -23.04 -44.56 1.68
C GLY A 443 -23.06 -44.66 3.22
N SER A 444 -21.93 -44.34 3.85
CA SER A 444 -21.78 -44.32 5.32
C SER A 444 -22.15 -42.99 5.96
N ALA A 445 -22.15 -41.90 5.18
CA ALA A 445 -22.55 -40.57 5.61
C ALA A 445 -23.25 -39.85 4.45
N MET A 446 -24.38 -39.20 4.74
CA MET A 446 -25.18 -38.47 3.75
C MET A 446 -25.74 -37.19 4.37
N GLN A 447 -25.30 -36.05 3.87
CA GLN A 447 -25.88 -34.77 4.24
C GLN A 447 -27.22 -34.56 3.52
N PHE A 448 -28.20 -33.95 4.21
CA PHE A 448 -29.47 -33.58 3.61
C PHE A 448 -30.09 -32.34 4.28
N GLN A 449 -30.89 -31.60 3.50
CA GLN A 449 -31.62 -30.41 3.96
C GLN A 449 -32.92 -30.22 3.17
N ASN A 450 -33.96 -29.71 3.83
CA ASN A 450 -35.27 -29.47 3.22
C ASN A 450 -35.68 -27.99 3.34
N ILE A 451 -36.24 -27.43 2.27
CA ILE A 451 -36.66 -26.02 2.17
C ILE A 451 -38.18 -25.86 1.94
N ASP A 452 -38.94 -26.95 1.81
CA ASP A 452 -40.33 -26.93 1.32
C ASP A 452 -41.29 -26.22 2.29
N TYR A 453 -40.95 -26.28 3.59
CA TYR A 453 -41.71 -25.72 4.69
C TYR A 453 -40.96 -24.62 5.46
N LEU A 454 -39.88 -24.09 4.88
CA LEU A 454 -39.05 -23.05 5.50
C LEU A 454 -39.90 -21.83 5.87
N GLY A 455 -39.90 -21.47 7.15
CA GLY A 455 -40.62 -20.31 7.68
C GLY A 455 -42.14 -20.49 7.86
N LYS A 456 -42.69 -21.70 7.73
CA LYS A 456 -44.15 -21.95 7.79
C LYS A 456 -44.72 -22.28 9.18
N SER A 457 -44.03 -21.98 10.30
CA SER A 457 -44.51 -22.29 11.66
C SER A 457 -45.00 -23.74 11.81
N ALA A 458 -44.25 -24.69 11.24
CA ALA A 458 -44.62 -26.10 11.13
C ALA A 458 -43.45 -27.01 11.53
N TYR A 459 -43.76 -28.31 11.67
CA TYR A 459 -42.78 -29.36 11.91
C TYR A 459 -42.72 -30.32 10.73
N SER A 460 -41.57 -30.95 10.54
CA SER A 460 -41.33 -31.94 9.49
C SER A 460 -41.04 -33.28 10.13
N LYS A 461 -41.83 -34.31 9.79
CA LYS A 461 -41.51 -35.71 10.05
C LYS A 461 -40.70 -36.24 8.87
N TYR A 462 -39.41 -36.46 9.08
CA TYR A 462 -38.50 -37.03 8.07
C TYR A 462 -38.63 -38.55 8.06
N LEU A 463 -38.68 -39.15 6.87
CA LEU A 463 -38.75 -40.60 6.70
C LEU A 463 -37.58 -41.07 5.82
N LEU A 464 -36.48 -41.47 6.46
CA LEU A 464 -35.27 -41.96 5.81
C LEU A 464 -35.39 -43.47 5.52
N SER A 465 -35.48 -43.83 4.25
CA SER A 465 -35.44 -45.25 3.82
C SER A 465 -34.02 -45.78 3.68
N ASP A 466 -33.87 -47.11 3.65
CA ASP A 466 -32.59 -47.84 3.54
C ASP A 466 -31.58 -47.53 4.66
N ALA A 467 -32.07 -47.06 5.81
CA ALA A 467 -31.29 -46.91 7.03
C ALA A 467 -31.60 -48.05 8.01
N ASN A 468 -30.58 -48.51 8.73
CA ASN A 468 -30.70 -49.48 9.82
C ASN A 468 -30.68 -48.77 11.19
N ALA A 469 -30.80 -49.52 12.29
CA ALA A 469 -30.82 -48.97 13.64
C ALA A 469 -29.47 -48.40 14.14
N ASN A 470 -28.36 -48.66 13.43
CA ASN A 470 -27.05 -48.07 13.74
C ASN A 470 -26.92 -46.65 13.18
N VAL A 471 -27.70 -46.29 12.17
CA VAL A 471 -27.66 -44.95 11.56
C VAL A 471 -28.13 -43.91 12.56
N GLN A 472 -27.29 -42.91 12.81
CA GLN A 472 -27.61 -41.72 13.58
C GLN A 472 -27.92 -40.55 12.65
N ILE A 473 -28.74 -39.62 13.13
CA ILE A 473 -28.97 -38.35 12.46
C ILE A 473 -28.36 -37.26 13.33
N TRP A 474 -27.41 -36.49 12.80
CA TRP A 474 -26.87 -35.34 13.51
C TRP A 474 -27.37 -34.04 12.88
N ASP A 475 -27.76 -33.08 13.71
CA ASP A 475 -28.00 -31.69 13.30
C ASP A 475 -26.66 -30.95 13.24
N ILE A 476 -26.27 -30.53 12.04
CA ILE A 476 -25.00 -29.85 11.75
C ILE A 476 -25.18 -28.36 11.41
N SER A 477 -26.37 -27.81 11.71
CA SER A 477 -26.69 -26.40 11.44
C SER A 477 -25.83 -25.45 12.27
N ASP A 478 -25.51 -25.86 13.51
CA ASP A 478 -24.48 -25.27 14.35
C ASP A 478 -23.32 -26.26 14.49
N GLN A 479 -22.26 -26.03 13.72
CA GLN A 479 -21.10 -26.91 13.64
C GLN A 479 -20.35 -27.03 14.99
N GLN A 480 -20.50 -26.06 15.89
CA GLN A 480 -19.87 -26.10 17.21
C GLN A 480 -20.70 -26.93 18.20
N ASN A 481 -22.03 -26.92 18.03
CA ASN A 481 -23.00 -27.53 18.94
C ASN A 481 -23.81 -28.64 18.26
N ILE A 482 -23.11 -29.53 17.54
CA ILE A 482 -23.73 -30.68 16.88
C ILE A 482 -24.42 -31.57 17.91
N SER A 483 -25.66 -31.94 17.59
CA SER A 483 -26.50 -32.80 18.44
C SER A 483 -27.02 -33.99 17.65
N SER A 484 -27.20 -35.11 18.35
CA SER A 484 -27.83 -36.32 17.81
C SER A 484 -29.35 -36.16 17.88
N ILE A 485 -30.05 -36.42 16.79
CA ILE A 485 -31.50 -36.37 16.75
C ILE A 485 -32.07 -37.73 17.17
N PRO A 486 -32.98 -37.78 18.16
CA PRO A 486 -33.66 -39.02 18.50
C PRO A 486 -34.44 -39.57 17.31
N THR A 487 -34.17 -40.83 16.97
CA THR A 487 -34.80 -41.52 15.84
C THR A 487 -35.52 -42.79 16.27
N GLN A 488 -36.51 -43.20 15.48
CA GLN A 488 -37.23 -44.46 15.66
C GLN A 488 -37.45 -45.17 14.33
N MET A 489 -37.46 -46.50 14.35
CA MET A 489 -37.79 -47.32 13.18
C MET A 489 -39.31 -47.47 13.05
N GLU A 490 -39.87 -47.00 11.95
CA GLU A 490 -41.29 -47.19 11.61
C GLU A 490 -41.40 -47.72 10.17
N ASN A 491 -42.09 -48.87 9.98
CA ASN A 491 -42.31 -49.48 8.67
C ASN A 491 -41.03 -49.64 7.82
N GLY A 492 -39.91 -50.01 8.46
CA GLY A 492 -38.62 -50.19 7.79
C GLY A 492 -37.90 -48.89 7.40
N LYS A 493 -38.36 -47.72 7.87
CA LYS A 493 -37.69 -46.43 7.69
C LYS A 493 -37.25 -45.85 9.04
N LEU A 494 -36.13 -45.16 9.06
CA LEU A 494 -35.70 -44.37 10.21
C LEU A 494 -36.46 -43.02 10.18
N THR A 495 -37.14 -42.67 11.26
CA THR A 495 -37.98 -41.47 11.33
C THR A 495 -37.61 -40.58 12.50
N PHE A 496 -37.75 -39.26 12.29
CA PHE A 496 -37.64 -38.24 13.33
C PHE A 496 -38.51 -37.03 12.97
N VAL A 497 -38.79 -36.17 13.95
CA VAL A 497 -39.55 -34.93 13.76
C VAL A 497 -38.70 -33.76 14.24
N ASP A 498 -38.64 -32.67 13.48
CA ASP A 498 -38.01 -31.41 13.91
C ASP A 498 -38.75 -30.19 13.34
N SER A 499 -38.46 -28.99 13.85
CA SER A 499 -39.03 -27.73 13.37
C SER A 499 -38.59 -27.42 11.94
N SER A 500 -39.51 -26.88 11.14
CA SER A 500 -39.25 -26.39 9.78
C SER A 500 -39.10 -24.86 9.73
N ASN A 501 -39.02 -24.19 10.90
CA ASN A 501 -39.01 -22.72 10.96
C ASN A 501 -37.71 -22.12 10.42
N ASN A 502 -36.60 -22.76 10.74
CA ASN A 502 -35.27 -22.41 10.25
C ASN A 502 -34.78 -23.49 9.30
N LEU A 503 -33.84 -23.15 8.43
CA LEU A 503 -33.15 -24.14 7.62
C LEU A 503 -32.27 -24.97 8.56
N VAL A 504 -32.48 -26.29 8.56
CA VAL A 504 -31.68 -27.25 9.32
C VAL A 504 -30.95 -28.14 8.33
N SER A 505 -29.64 -28.27 8.52
CA SER A 505 -28.79 -29.19 7.79
C SER A 505 -28.51 -30.41 8.66
N TYR A 506 -28.80 -31.59 8.14
CA TYR A 506 -28.58 -32.86 8.84
C TYR A 506 -27.51 -33.67 8.14
N ILE A 507 -26.88 -34.57 8.89
CA ILE A 507 -26.10 -35.67 8.34
C ILE A 507 -26.61 -36.99 8.91
N ALA A 508 -27.02 -37.90 8.03
CA ALA A 508 -27.26 -39.29 8.38
C ALA A 508 -25.92 -40.03 8.33
N ILE A 509 -25.55 -40.73 9.40
CA ILE A 509 -24.25 -41.39 9.54
C ILE A 509 -24.39 -42.77 10.16
N ASP A 510 -23.73 -43.78 9.56
CA ASP A 510 -23.49 -45.06 10.21
C ASP A 510 -22.10 -45.03 10.88
N PRO A 511 -22.02 -44.76 12.20
CA PRO A 511 -20.74 -44.68 12.88
C PRO A 511 -19.98 -46.00 12.85
N THR A 512 -20.64 -47.15 12.63
CA THR A 512 -20.01 -48.48 12.60
C THR A 512 -19.22 -48.73 11.31
N ALA A 513 -19.48 -47.97 10.24
CA ALA A 513 -18.76 -48.02 8.96
C ALA A 513 -17.39 -47.29 9.04
N SER A 514 -16.60 -47.56 10.08
CA SER A 514 -15.45 -46.74 10.49
C SER A 514 -14.35 -46.61 9.42
N SER A 515 -14.20 -47.57 8.51
CA SER A 515 -13.22 -47.52 7.41
C SER A 515 -13.58 -46.51 6.32
N ALA A 516 -14.82 -46.00 6.30
CA ALA A 516 -15.30 -45.08 5.27
C ALA A 516 -15.01 -43.60 5.56
N PHE A 517 -14.61 -43.25 6.79
CA PHE A 517 -14.33 -41.86 7.16
C PHE A 517 -12.86 -41.49 6.95
N PRO A 518 -12.56 -40.36 6.28
CA PRO A 518 -11.20 -39.90 6.06
C PRO A 518 -10.49 -39.50 7.35
N LYS A 519 -9.17 -39.68 7.38
CA LYS A 519 -8.29 -39.15 8.43
C LYS A 519 -7.87 -37.72 8.05
N PRO A 520 -7.93 -36.73 8.98
CA PRO A 520 -7.40 -35.40 8.69
C PRO A 520 -5.87 -35.43 8.61
N GLU A 521 -5.27 -34.58 7.79
CA GLU A 521 -3.81 -34.51 7.66
C GLU A 521 -3.21 -33.81 8.88
N ILE A 522 -2.18 -34.41 9.48
CA ILE A 522 -1.51 -33.87 10.67
C ILE A 522 -0.49 -32.82 10.23
N VAL A 523 -0.64 -31.58 10.67
CA VAL A 523 0.28 -30.48 10.36
C VAL A 523 1.45 -30.46 11.35
N GLY A 524 1.15 -30.50 12.65
CA GLY A 524 2.18 -30.50 13.70
C GLY A 524 1.74 -29.83 15.00
N VAL A 525 2.65 -29.81 15.98
CA VAL A 525 2.45 -29.13 17.26
C VAL A 525 2.49 -27.61 17.08
N VAL A 526 1.60 -26.90 17.75
CA VAL A 526 1.52 -25.43 17.71
C VAL A 526 2.12 -24.86 19.00
N PRO A 527 3.05 -23.90 18.94
CA PRO A 527 3.53 -23.19 20.12
C PRO A 527 2.39 -22.43 20.82
N ASN A 528 2.46 -22.35 22.14
CA ASN A 528 1.48 -21.57 22.90
C ASN A 528 1.54 -20.08 22.52
N GLN A 529 0.37 -19.47 22.41
CA GLN A 529 0.17 -18.10 21.92
C GLN A 529 -1.12 -17.51 22.49
N ASN A 530 -1.16 -16.19 22.61
CA ASN A 530 -2.30 -15.50 23.22
C ASN A 530 -2.42 -14.05 22.73
N LEU A 531 -2.74 -13.89 21.44
CA LEU A 531 -3.05 -12.59 20.85
C LEU A 531 -4.26 -11.93 21.50
N HIS A 532 -5.25 -12.69 21.99
CA HIS A 532 -6.34 -12.14 22.78
C HIS A 532 -5.84 -11.37 24.03
N SER A 533 -4.68 -11.69 24.60
CA SER A 533 -4.16 -10.99 25.79
C SER A 533 -3.18 -9.85 25.50
N ILE A 534 -2.95 -9.48 24.23
CA ILE A 534 -1.99 -8.42 23.90
C ILE A 534 -2.44 -7.06 24.47
N ASN A 535 -1.46 -6.26 24.87
CA ASN A 535 -1.68 -4.90 25.33
C ASN A 535 -2.14 -4.00 24.18
N GLN A 536 -2.81 -2.90 24.53
CA GLN A 536 -3.05 -1.79 23.60
C GLN A 536 -1.71 -1.32 23.01
N ALA A 537 -1.71 -1.03 21.71
CA ALA A 537 -0.53 -0.61 20.97
C ALA A 537 -0.88 0.50 19.97
N ASP A 538 -0.02 1.51 19.88
CA ASP A 538 -0.07 2.54 18.85
C ASP A 538 0.21 1.94 17.47
N MET A 539 1.12 0.96 17.39
CA MET A 539 1.53 0.31 16.15
C MET A 539 1.46 -1.22 16.27
N VAL A 540 0.89 -1.87 15.26
CA VAL A 540 0.97 -3.32 15.08
C VAL A 540 1.85 -3.61 13.87
N ILE A 541 2.90 -4.41 14.06
CA ILE A 541 3.68 -4.97 12.96
C ILE A 541 3.21 -6.41 12.74
N LEU A 542 2.55 -6.65 11.62
CA LEU A 542 2.10 -7.98 11.21
C LEU A 542 3.11 -8.56 10.21
N THR A 543 3.76 -9.64 10.61
CA THR A 543 4.96 -10.16 9.91
C THR A 543 4.86 -11.64 9.59
N HIS A 544 5.48 -12.06 8.49
CA HIS A 544 5.68 -13.48 8.26
C HIS A 544 6.76 -14.00 9.24
N PRO A 545 6.66 -15.23 9.81
CA PRO A 545 7.62 -15.76 10.77
C PRO A 545 9.10 -15.63 10.36
N ASN A 546 9.40 -15.74 9.06
CA ASN A 546 10.75 -15.58 8.50
C ASN A 546 11.39 -14.20 8.74
N PHE A 547 10.60 -13.17 9.05
CA PHE A 547 11.08 -11.79 9.22
C PHE A 547 10.91 -11.28 10.66
N LEU A 548 10.48 -12.14 11.59
CA LEU A 548 10.16 -11.76 12.97
C LEU A 548 11.31 -11.01 13.67
N SER A 549 12.57 -11.44 13.49
CA SER A 549 13.73 -10.78 14.10
C SER A 549 13.93 -9.34 13.60
N GLN A 550 13.72 -9.09 12.32
CA GLN A 550 13.85 -7.77 11.71
C GLN A 550 12.67 -6.88 12.13
N SER A 551 11.47 -7.44 12.19
CA SER A 551 10.28 -6.76 12.70
C SER A 551 10.45 -6.31 14.16
N GLU A 552 11.01 -7.16 15.04
CA GLU A 552 11.31 -6.77 16.42
C GLU A 552 12.41 -5.71 16.53
N THR A 553 13.39 -5.73 15.61
CA THR A 553 14.42 -4.67 15.55
C THR A 553 13.80 -3.31 15.23
N LEU A 554 12.88 -3.25 14.25
CA LEU A 554 12.16 -2.02 13.92
C LEU A 554 11.19 -1.61 15.04
N ALA A 555 10.46 -2.56 15.62
CA ALA A 555 9.58 -2.30 16.77
C ALA A 555 10.34 -1.68 17.94
N LYS A 556 11.52 -2.21 18.26
CA LYS A 556 12.41 -1.65 19.28
C LYS A 556 12.80 -0.21 18.96
N ALA A 557 13.16 0.09 17.71
CA ALA A 557 13.51 1.45 17.31
C ALA A 557 12.37 2.46 17.54
N HIS A 558 11.11 2.11 17.22
CA HIS A 558 9.97 2.98 17.50
C HIS A 558 9.67 3.12 18.99
N ARG A 559 9.80 2.03 19.77
CA ARG A 559 9.66 2.08 21.24
C ARG A 559 10.67 3.06 21.85
N GLU A 560 11.92 3.05 21.37
CA GLU A 560 13.01 3.86 21.92
C GLU A 560 13.06 5.30 21.39
N LYS A 561 12.75 5.51 20.10
CA LYS A 561 12.92 6.82 19.43
C LYS A 561 11.63 7.62 19.33
N ASP A 562 10.51 6.97 19.09
CA ASP A 562 9.21 7.62 18.91
C ASP A 562 8.32 7.57 20.16
N ASN A 563 8.70 6.77 21.18
CA ASN A 563 7.88 6.44 22.34
C ASN A 563 6.53 5.80 21.96
N LEU A 564 6.49 5.03 20.86
CA LEU A 564 5.29 4.28 20.47
C LEU A 564 5.23 2.96 21.23
N THR A 565 4.03 2.57 21.63
CA THR A 565 3.74 1.19 22.02
C THR A 565 3.59 0.34 20.76
N VAL A 566 4.40 -0.72 20.64
CA VAL A 566 4.45 -1.55 19.43
C VAL A 566 4.23 -3.02 19.78
N SER A 567 3.31 -3.68 19.08
CA SER A 567 3.07 -5.12 19.14
C SER A 567 3.50 -5.78 17.83
N VAL A 568 4.33 -6.83 17.91
CA VAL A 568 4.70 -7.64 16.74
C VAL A 568 3.94 -8.95 16.80
N VAL A 569 3.23 -9.28 15.72
CA VAL A 569 2.41 -10.49 15.61
C VAL A 569 2.73 -11.22 14.32
N THR A 570 2.80 -12.55 14.35
CA THR A 570 3.06 -13.34 13.13
C THR A 570 1.79 -13.75 12.41
N THR A 571 1.86 -13.96 11.09
CA THR A 571 0.73 -14.51 10.31
C THR A 571 0.19 -15.80 10.91
N ASP A 572 1.07 -16.71 11.35
CA ASP A 572 0.66 -17.99 11.93
C ASP A 572 -0.13 -17.79 13.23
N GLN A 573 0.33 -16.90 14.10
CA GLN A 573 -0.39 -16.57 15.34
C GLN A 573 -1.77 -15.99 15.04
N VAL A 574 -1.83 -15.04 14.11
CA VAL A 574 -3.08 -14.39 13.72
C VAL A 574 -4.06 -15.40 13.14
N TYR A 575 -3.61 -16.28 12.24
CA TYR A 575 -4.52 -17.28 11.68
C TYR A 575 -5.02 -18.26 12.73
N ASN A 576 -4.13 -18.73 13.60
CA ASN A 576 -4.47 -19.73 14.60
C ASN A 576 -5.56 -19.24 15.55
N GLU A 577 -5.54 -17.97 15.97
CA GLU A 577 -6.53 -17.43 16.91
C GLU A 577 -7.76 -16.81 16.21
N PHE A 578 -7.57 -16.08 15.09
CA PHE A 578 -8.65 -15.29 14.49
C PHE A 578 -9.32 -15.93 13.25
N SER A 579 -8.78 -17.01 12.70
CA SER A 579 -9.32 -17.74 11.53
C SER A 579 -9.25 -19.27 11.65
N SER A 580 -9.23 -19.83 12.87
CA SER A 580 -9.18 -21.29 13.08
C SER A 580 -7.94 -21.97 12.48
N GLY A 581 -6.84 -21.24 12.33
CA GLY A 581 -5.61 -21.69 11.69
C GLY A 581 -5.65 -21.67 10.15
N THR A 582 -6.78 -21.30 9.55
CA THR A 582 -6.97 -21.17 8.11
C THR A 582 -6.44 -19.83 7.62
N PRO A 583 -5.50 -19.76 6.66
CA PRO A 583 -5.10 -18.49 6.07
C PRO A 583 -6.31 -17.72 5.56
N ASP A 584 -6.49 -16.49 6.06
CA ASP A 584 -7.56 -15.58 5.68
C ASP A 584 -7.11 -14.14 5.96
N ALA A 585 -7.16 -13.26 4.95
CA ALA A 585 -6.68 -11.89 5.11
C ALA A 585 -7.56 -11.07 6.08
N THR A 586 -8.85 -11.39 6.21
CA THR A 586 -9.76 -10.71 7.14
C THR A 586 -9.37 -10.95 8.61
N ALA A 587 -8.61 -12.01 8.91
CA ALA A 587 -8.08 -12.26 10.25
C ALA A 587 -7.17 -11.11 10.75
N TYR A 588 -6.38 -10.52 9.85
CA TYR A 588 -5.49 -9.38 10.18
C TYR A 588 -6.28 -8.18 10.70
N ARG A 589 -7.41 -7.92 10.05
CA ARG A 589 -8.32 -6.83 10.37
C ARG A 589 -9.02 -7.05 11.71
N TRP A 590 -9.31 -8.31 12.07
CA TRP A 590 -9.87 -8.67 13.37
C TRP A 590 -8.91 -8.41 14.55
N VAL A 591 -7.60 -8.56 14.35
CA VAL A 591 -6.60 -8.19 15.38
C VAL A 591 -6.69 -6.68 15.68
N LEU A 592 -6.72 -5.85 14.64
CA LEU A 592 -6.84 -4.40 14.82
C LEU A 592 -8.20 -4.00 15.37
N LYS A 593 -9.27 -4.64 14.93
CA LYS A 593 -10.64 -4.42 15.41
C LYS A 593 -10.76 -4.69 16.92
N MET A 594 -10.10 -5.75 17.42
CA MET A 594 -10.02 -6.02 18.86
C MET A 594 -9.38 -4.86 19.64
N LEU A 595 -8.23 -4.35 19.19
CA LEU A 595 -7.56 -3.22 19.84
C LEU A 595 -8.38 -1.93 19.76
N TYR A 596 -9.03 -1.70 18.61
CA TYR A 596 -9.91 -0.56 18.37
C TYR A 596 -11.11 -0.57 19.33
N ASP A 597 -11.82 -1.69 19.41
CA ASP A 597 -12.98 -1.83 20.29
C ASP A 597 -12.61 -1.75 21.77
N ARG A 598 -11.46 -2.31 22.18
CA ARG A 598 -10.95 -2.18 23.55
C ARG A 598 -10.70 -0.72 23.93
N ALA A 599 -10.06 0.05 23.06
CA ALA A 599 -9.84 1.49 23.27
C ALA A 599 -11.17 2.23 23.41
N LEU A 600 -12.11 2.00 22.49
CA LEU A 600 -13.42 2.64 22.54
C LEU A 600 -14.22 2.26 23.79
N ASN A 601 -14.17 0.99 24.21
CA ASN A 601 -14.82 0.48 25.42
C ASN A 601 -14.24 1.08 26.70
N SER A 602 -12.93 1.33 26.73
CA SER A 602 -12.27 2.01 27.85
C SER A 602 -12.62 3.50 27.96
N GLY A 603 -13.08 4.11 26.85
CA GLY A 603 -13.32 5.54 26.74
C GLY A 603 -12.06 6.37 26.48
N VAL A 604 -10.89 5.74 26.33
CA VAL A 604 -9.60 6.40 26.10
C VAL A 604 -9.26 6.38 24.60
N THR A 605 -9.67 7.41 23.87
CA THR A 605 -9.43 7.50 22.41
C THR A 605 -7.94 7.66 22.03
N ALA A 606 -7.10 8.03 22.99
CA ALA A 606 -5.64 8.07 22.80
C ALA A 606 -5.03 6.66 22.59
N ASP A 607 -5.71 5.61 23.10
CA ASP A 607 -5.29 4.20 23.01
C ASP A 607 -5.75 3.53 21.71
N LEU A 608 -6.45 4.26 20.83
CA LEU A 608 -6.82 3.75 19.51
C LEU A 608 -5.55 3.44 18.69
N PRO A 609 -5.48 2.27 18.03
CA PRO A 609 -4.35 1.94 17.17
C PRO A 609 -4.17 3.03 16.10
N LYS A 610 -2.92 3.36 15.77
CA LYS A 610 -2.56 4.45 14.85
C LYS A 610 -1.92 3.93 13.58
N TYR A 611 -1.11 2.87 13.68
CA TYR A 611 -0.33 2.36 12.56
C TYR A 611 -0.39 0.84 12.41
N LEU A 612 -0.47 0.36 11.16
CA LEU A 612 -0.31 -1.04 10.77
C LEU A 612 0.85 -1.16 9.78
N LEU A 613 1.88 -1.93 10.11
CA LEU A 613 2.94 -2.28 9.17
C LEU A 613 2.82 -3.74 8.75
N LEU A 614 2.62 -3.97 7.45
CA LEU A 614 2.61 -5.30 6.84
C LEU A 614 4.02 -5.65 6.38
N PHE A 615 4.62 -6.68 6.98
CA PHE A 615 6.02 -7.01 6.80
C PHE A 615 6.18 -8.30 5.98
N GLY A 616 6.20 -8.14 4.65
CA GLY A 616 6.39 -9.20 3.67
C GLY A 616 5.70 -8.92 2.32
N LYS A 617 6.19 -9.56 1.26
CA LYS A 617 5.62 -9.49 -0.09
C LYS A 617 4.26 -10.20 -0.19
N GLY A 618 3.36 -9.66 -1.01
CA GLY A 618 2.03 -10.21 -1.29
C GLY A 618 1.93 -10.89 -2.66
N SER A 619 0.74 -11.40 -2.98
CA SER A 619 0.42 -12.06 -4.26
C SER A 619 -1.03 -11.77 -4.65
N PHE A 620 -1.31 -11.60 -5.94
CA PHE A 620 -2.69 -11.58 -6.45
C PHE A 620 -3.37 -12.95 -6.26
N ASP A 621 -2.60 -14.03 -6.41
CA ASP A 621 -3.02 -15.40 -6.14
C ASP A 621 -2.64 -15.80 -4.71
N ASN A 622 -3.54 -15.53 -3.78
CA ASN A 622 -3.32 -15.78 -2.37
C ASN A 622 -3.14 -17.27 -2.02
N ARG A 623 -3.69 -18.18 -2.84
CA ARG A 623 -3.65 -19.63 -2.61
C ARG A 623 -2.48 -20.33 -3.28
N LYS A 624 -1.67 -19.62 -4.07
CA LYS A 624 -0.62 -20.20 -4.92
C LYS A 624 -1.18 -21.34 -5.77
N ILE A 625 -2.26 -21.03 -6.48
CA ILE A 625 -2.87 -21.90 -7.49
C ILE A 625 -1.98 -21.94 -8.74
N LEU A 626 -1.49 -20.77 -9.16
CA LEU A 626 -0.66 -20.62 -10.34
C LEU A 626 0.83 -20.72 -9.96
N SER A 627 1.59 -21.50 -10.73
CA SER A 627 3.02 -21.70 -10.48
C SER A 627 3.87 -20.42 -10.64
N ASN A 628 3.38 -19.43 -11.37
CA ASN A 628 4.08 -18.19 -11.69
C ASN A 628 3.57 -16.97 -10.89
N SER A 629 2.83 -17.16 -9.80
CA SER A 629 2.27 -16.05 -9.02
C SER A 629 3.23 -15.42 -7.98
N GLY A 630 4.51 -15.77 -7.97
CA GLY A 630 5.52 -15.14 -7.10
C GLY A 630 5.55 -15.65 -5.66
N ASP A 631 6.02 -14.83 -4.73
CA ASP A 631 5.98 -15.09 -3.28
C ASP A 631 4.63 -14.68 -2.68
N ASN A 632 4.25 -15.21 -1.52
CA ASN A 632 3.07 -14.73 -0.77
C ASN A 632 3.33 -14.87 0.73
N SER A 633 4.14 -13.97 1.27
CA SER A 633 4.50 -13.98 2.69
C SER A 633 3.39 -13.39 3.56
N ILE A 634 2.68 -12.37 3.06
CA ILE A 634 1.53 -11.73 3.71
C ILE A 634 0.39 -11.65 2.70
N LEU A 635 -0.79 -12.15 3.07
CA LEU A 635 -1.96 -12.14 2.18
C LEU A 635 -2.36 -10.72 1.77
N THR A 636 -2.95 -10.62 0.59
CA THR A 636 -3.49 -9.36 0.05
C THR A 636 -5.01 -9.38 0.05
N TYR A 637 -5.65 -8.22 0.23
CA TYR A 637 -7.04 -8.07 -0.16
C TYR A 637 -7.11 -7.71 -1.65
N GLN A 638 -7.84 -8.53 -2.41
CA GLN A 638 -8.14 -8.32 -3.82
C GLN A 638 -9.65 -8.13 -3.97
N THR A 639 -10.07 -7.22 -4.84
CA THR A 639 -11.48 -7.06 -5.23
C THR A 639 -12.02 -8.30 -5.98
N GLU A 640 -13.34 -8.48 -6.03
CA GLU A 640 -13.97 -9.53 -6.84
C GLU A 640 -13.61 -9.39 -8.33
N ASN A 641 -13.63 -8.16 -8.86
CA ASN A 641 -13.43 -7.92 -10.28
C ASN A 641 -12.03 -8.36 -10.76
N SER A 642 -12.02 -9.37 -11.63
CA SER A 642 -10.82 -9.92 -12.26
C SER A 642 -10.84 -9.83 -13.80
N LEU A 643 -11.82 -9.10 -14.34
CA LEU A 643 -12.09 -8.99 -15.78
C LEU A 643 -11.79 -7.60 -16.35
N VAL A 644 -11.91 -6.54 -15.54
CA VAL A 644 -11.66 -5.15 -15.95
C VAL A 644 -10.61 -4.56 -15.04
N THR A 645 -9.41 -4.33 -15.56
CA THR A 645 -8.23 -3.92 -14.77
C THR A 645 -8.40 -2.57 -14.10
N THR A 646 -9.09 -1.60 -14.71
CA THR A 646 -9.38 -0.28 -14.11
C THR A 646 -10.46 -0.32 -13.02
N LEU A 647 -11.20 -1.43 -12.90
CA LEU A 647 -12.13 -1.70 -11.81
C LEU A 647 -11.57 -2.75 -10.83
N SER A 648 -10.36 -3.26 -11.10
CA SER A 648 -9.64 -4.19 -10.25
C SER A 648 -8.66 -3.43 -9.36
N TYR A 649 -8.52 -3.86 -8.11
CA TYR A 649 -7.56 -3.27 -7.18
C TYR A 649 -7.10 -4.29 -6.14
N VAL A 650 -5.85 -4.15 -5.76
CA VAL A 650 -5.28 -4.68 -4.52
C VAL A 650 -5.15 -3.52 -3.55
N THR A 651 -5.52 -3.71 -2.28
CA THR A 651 -5.43 -2.62 -1.30
C THR A 651 -5.10 -3.10 0.11
N ASP A 652 -4.18 -2.39 0.76
CA ASP A 652 -3.90 -2.56 2.19
C ASP A 652 -4.87 -1.73 3.06
N ASP A 653 -5.62 -0.78 2.45
CA ASP A 653 -6.59 0.07 3.15
C ASP A 653 -7.68 -0.77 3.84
N TYR A 654 -8.04 -1.92 3.22
CA TYR A 654 -9.03 -2.86 3.75
C TYR A 654 -8.76 -3.21 5.22
N PHE A 655 -7.49 -3.43 5.59
CA PHE A 655 -7.11 -3.85 6.94
C PHE A 655 -7.29 -2.74 7.99
N THR A 656 -7.59 -1.51 7.57
CA THR A 656 -7.68 -0.32 8.42
C THR A 656 -9.12 0.20 8.58
N LEU A 657 -10.09 -0.44 7.94
CA LEU A 657 -11.51 -0.09 8.05
C LEU A 657 -12.08 -0.80 9.29
N LEU A 658 -12.20 -0.12 10.44
CA LEU A 658 -12.46 -0.75 11.74
C LEU A 658 -13.86 -0.48 12.31
N ASP A 659 -14.68 0.30 11.63
CA ASP A 659 -16.04 0.57 12.08
C ASP A 659 -17.02 -0.55 11.70
N ASP A 660 -18.08 -0.71 12.50
CA ASP A 660 -18.92 -1.91 12.48
C ASP A 660 -19.60 -2.20 11.12
N ASN A 661 -19.88 -1.15 10.34
CA ASN A 661 -20.57 -1.25 9.04
C ASN A 661 -19.60 -1.29 7.84
N GLU A 662 -18.29 -1.41 8.08
CA GLU A 662 -17.28 -1.36 7.02
C GLU A 662 -16.77 -2.75 6.59
N GLY A 663 -16.08 -2.78 5.45
CA GLY A 663 -15.38 -3.96 4.93
C GLY A 663 -16.12 -4.70 3.82
N ALA A 664 -17.45 -4.72 3.84
CA ALA A 664 -18.24 -5.27 2.74
C ALA A 664 -18.28 -4.33 1.51
N ASN A 665 -18.26 -3.02 1.75
CA ASN A 665 -18.17 -1.99 0.70
C ASN A 665 -16.87 -1.19 0.89
N VAL A 666 -15.75 -1.77 0.43
CA VAL A 666 -14.40 -1.21 0.64
C VAL A 666 -14.25 0.23 0.14
N PRO A 667 -14.75 0.62 -1.06
CA PRO A 667 -14.65 2.02 -1.51
C PRO A 667 -15.29 3.04 -0.57
N ALA A 668 -16.35 2.66 0.14
CA ALA A 668 -17.08 3.52 1.06
C ALA A 668 -16.46 3.65 2.46
N GLY A 669 -15.53 2.75 2.81
CA GLY A 669 -14.87 2.77 4.12
C GLY A 669 -13.92 3.96 4.29
N LEU A 670 -13.72 4.34 5.55
CA LEU A 670 -12.75 5.32 5.99
C LEU A 670 -11.64 4.61 6.75
N MET A 671 -10.39 4.98 6.46
CA MET A 671 -9.25 4.41 7.15
C MET A 671 -9.18 4.95 8.57
N ASP A 672 -9.19 4.08 9.57
CA ASP A 672 -8.99 4.45 10.97
C ASP A 672 -7.50 4.47 11.37
N VAL A 673 -6.68 3.73 10.62
CA VAL A 673 -5.28 3.43 10.93
C VAL A 673 -4.42 3.71 9.70
N GLY A 674 -3.25 4.33 9.88
CA GLY A 674 -2.28 4.48 8.80
C GLY A 674 -1.59 3.15 8.49
N VAL A 675 -1.61 2.72 7.22
CA VAL A 675 -1.01 1.45 6.79
C VAL A 675 0.16 1.66 5.84
N GLY A 676 1.18 0.80 5.98
CA GLY A 676 2.28 0.68 5.03
C GLY A 676 2.80 -0.74 4.95
N ARG A 677 3.57 -1.02 3.90
CA ARG A 677 4.08 -2.37 3.62
C ARG A 677 5.58 -2.35 3.33
N LEU A 678 6.30 -3.31 3.90
CA LEU A 678 7.66 -3.66 3.49
C LEU A 678 7.60 -4.94 2.63
N SER A 679 7.63 -4.79 1.31
CA SER A 679 7.51 -5.89 0.34
C SER A 679 8.83 -6.67 0.20
N VAL A 680 9.20 -7.41 1.24
CA VAL A 680 10.44 -8.21 1.28
C VAL A 680 10.16 -9.70 1.07
N SER A 681 11.10 -10.39 0.42
CA SER A 681 11.04 -11.84 0.16
C SER A 681 12.16 -12.63 0.86
N SER A 682 13.11 -11.95 1.51
CA SER A 682 14.23 -12.60 2.20
C SER A 682 14.64 -11.85 3.47
N ALA A 683 15.24 -12.58 4.42
CA ALA A 683 15.75 -12.00 5.67
C ALA A 683 16.83 -10.93 5.43
N GLN A 684 17.60 -11.03 4.35
CA GLN A 684 18.59 -10.01 3.98
C GLN A 684 17.91 -8.72 3.52
N GLN A 685 16.94 -8.80 2.60
CA GLN A 685 16.15 -7.63 2.19
C GLN A 685 15.45 -6.98 3.38
N ALA A 686 14.86 -7.79 4.28
CA ALA A 686 14.28 -7.31 5.53
C ALA A 686 15.29 -6.54 6.39
N THR A 687 16.51 -7.05 6.50
CA THR A 687 17.59 -6.40 7.27
C THR A 687 18.02 -5.09 6.62
N ASP A 688 18.18 -5.07 5.30
CA ASP A 688 18.61 -3.89 4.54
C ASP A 688 17.58 -2.76 4.66
N VAL A 689 16.29 -3.07 4.51
CA VAL A 689 15.20 -2.09 4.64
C VAL A 689 15.08 -1.56 6.08
N VAL A 690 15.17 -2.43 7.10
CA VAL A 690 15.13 -2.00 8.50
C VAL A 690 16.33 -1.11 8.85
N ASN A 691 17.54 -1.45 8.37
CA ASN A 691 18.72 -0.61 8.56
C ASN A 691 18.56 0.75 7.87
N LYS A 692 17.99 0.78 6.66
CA LYS A 692 17.67 2.02 5.96
C LYS A 692 16.71 2.90 6.77
N ILE A 693 15.61 2.33 7.26
CA ILE A 693 14.60 3.06 8.04
C ILE A 693 15.20 3.58 9.35
N THR A 694 15.85 2.71 10.12
CA THR A 694 16.43 3.09 11.42
C THR A 694 17.57 4.09 11.28
N GLY A 695 18.37 4.01 10.21
CA GLY A 695 19.38 4.99 9.86
C GLY A 695 18.79 6.34 9.45
N TYR A 696 17.67 6.34 8.73
CA TYR A 696 16.93 7.58 8.44
C TYR A 696 16.39 8.21 9.73
N MET A 697 15.82 7.42 10.65
CA MET A 697 15.33 7.90 11.95
C MET A 697 16.43 8.48 12.85
N ASP A 698 17.70 8.07 12.68
CA ASP A 698 18.84 8.66 13.40
C ASP A 698 19.14 10.10 12.97
N ASN A 699 18.71 10.49 11.75
CA ASN A 699 18.87 11.84 11.21
C ASN A 699 20.31 12.40 11.25
N LYS A 700 21.32 11.54 11.03
CA LYS A 700 22.75 11.93 11.08
C LYS A 700 23.22 12.71 9.85
N ASP A 701 22.67 12.41 8.67
CA ASP A 701 23.04 13.05 7.41
C ASP A 701 22.17 14.30 7.14
N LYS A 702 22.36 15.32 7.98
CA LYS A 702 21.74 16.64 7.85
C LYS A 702 22.23 17.39 6.61
N GLY A 703 21.39 18.25 6.05
CA GLY A 703 21.77 19.06 4.89
C GLY A 703 20.60 19.77 4.20
N TYR A 704 20.97 20.71 3.33
CA TYR A 704 20.02 21.54 2.56
C TYR A 704 19.11 20.74 1.63
N TRP A 705 19.45 19.48 1.34
CA TRP A 705 18.62 18.54 0.58
C TRP A 705 17.20 18.43 1.14
N LYS A 706 17.03 18.64 2.45
CA LYS A 706 15.74 18.66 3.14
C LYS A 706 14.81 19.81 2.73
N ASN A 707 15.36 20.86 2.12
CA ASN A 707 14.57 21.96 1.55
C ASN A 707 14.17 21.69 0.09
N GLN A 708 14.70 20.66 -0.58
CA GLN A 708 14.52 20.45 -2.03
C GLN A 708 13.32 19.54 -2.33
N LEU A 709 12.36 20.04 -3.12
CA LEU A 709 11.20 19.30 -3.60
C LEU A 709 11.21 19.21 -5.13
N CYS A 710 11.27 18.00 -5.68
CA CYS A 710 11.21 17.77 -7.12
C CYS A 710 9.77 17.55 -7.58
N PHE A 711 9.38 18.25 -8.65
CA PHE A 711 8.15 18.02 -9.39
C PHE A 711 8.49 17.69 -10.84
N LEU A 712 8.37 16.42 -11.20
CA LEU A 712 8.66 15.87 -12.52
C LEU A 712 7.34 15.57 -13.24
N ALA A 713 7.24 15.97 -14.51
CA ALA A 713 6.07 15.70 -15.33
C ALA A 713 6.45 15.12 -16.69
N ASP A 714 5.69 14.11 -17.10
CA ASP A 714 5.72 13.52 -18.43
C ASP A 714 5.26 14.52 -19.51
N ASP A 715 5.67 14.30 -20.75
CA ASP A 715 5.24 15.03 -21.94
C ASP A 715 4.00 14.37 -22.61
N GLY A 716 3.51 14.96 -23.69
CA GLY A 716 2.29 14.50 -24.38
C GLY A 716 0.96 14.94 -23.75
N ASP A 717 -0.12 14.28 -24.17
CA ASP A 717 -1.52 14.44 -23.75
C ASP A 717 -2.04 15.88 -23.71
N GLY A 718 -1.56 16.73 -24.63
CA GLY A 718 -1.91 18.15 -24.62
C GLY A 718 -1.45 18.87 -23.35
N SER A 719 -0.28 18.48 -22.81
CA SER A 719 0.31 19.02 -21.58
C SER A 719 -0.47 18.74 -20.30
N LEU A 720 -1.33 17.71 -20.28
CA LEU A 720 -2.16 17.36 -19.12
C LEU A 720 -1.33 17.14 -17.85
N HIS A 721 -0.33 16.24 -17.92
CA HIS A 721 0.49 15.85 -16.76
C HIS A 721 1.34 17.00 -16.24
N SER A 722 1.93 17.79 -17.15
CA SER A 722 2.67 19.01 -16.80
C SER A 722 1.76 20.05 -16.13
N THR A 723 0.52 20.22 -16.60
CA THR A 723 -0.45 21.17 -16.02
C THR A 723 -0.87 20.75 -14.61
N GLN A 724 -1.17 19.47 -14.42
CA GLN A 724 -1.53 18.91 -13.12
C GLN A 724 -0.37 19.03 -12.12
N THR A 725 0.84 18.66 -12.55
CA THR A 725 2.06 18.76 -11.73
C THR A 725 2.33 20.21 -11.33
N ASP A 726 2.26 21.16 -12.27
CA ASP A 726 2.51 22.57 -11.97
C ASP A 726 1.47 23.17 -11.02
N THR A 727 0.23 22.70 -11.11
CA THR A 727 -0.84 23.11 -10.19
C THR A 727 -0.53 22.65 -8.77
N VAL A 728 -0.07 21.40 -8.57
CA VAL A 728 0.33 20.90 -7.25
C VAL A 728 1.58 21.63 -6.75
N ALA A 729 2.62 21.75 -7.59
CA ALA A 729 3.86 22.43 -7.25
C ALA A 729 3.61 23.88 -6.82
N SER A 730 2.81 24.62 -7.57
CA SER A 730 2.46 26.01 -7.26
C SER A 730 1.63 26.14 -5.98
N SER A 731 0.72 25.19 -5.70
CA SER A 731 -0.02 25.13 -4.43
C SER A 731 0.93 24.92 -3.24
N VAL A 732 1.85 23.96 -3.35
CA VAL A 732 2.84 23.65 -2.30
C VAL A 732 3.77 24.84 -2.07
N GLY A 733 4.36 25.41 -3.14
CA GLY A 733 5.27 26.56 -3.03
C GLY A 733 4.63 27.79 -2.41
N LYS A 734 3.33 28.02 -2.64
CA LYS A 734 2.59 29.13 -2.01
C LYS A 734 2.32 28.89 -0.52
N LYS A 735 1.98 27.64 -0.14
CA LYS A 735 1.64 27.29 1.25
C LYS A 735 2.85 27.07 2.13
N PHE A 736 3.94 26.56 1.56
CA PHE A 736 5.16 26.18 2.27
C PHE A 736 6.39 26.81 1.60
N PRO A 737 6.49 28.15 1.58
CA PRO A 737 7.52 28.86 0.81
C PRO A 737 8.96 28.64 1.31
N VAL A 738 9.15 28.02 2.47
CA VAL A 738 10.46 27.58 3.00
C VAL A 738 11.12 26.50 2.15
N TYR A 739 10.35 25.70 1.40
CA TYR A 739 10.90 24.69 0.51
C TYR A 739 11.23 25.28 -0.86
N GLN A 740 12.34 24.84 -1.44
CA GLN A 740 12.69 25.14 -2.81
C GLN A 740 12.06 24.10 -3.74
N LEU A 741 11.43 24.58 -4.81
CA LEU A 741 10.86 23.72 -5.84
C LEU A 741 11.85 23.58 -7.01
N THR A 742 12.02 22.36 -7.49
CA THR A 742 12.70 22.02 -8.74
C THR A 742 11.68 21.42 -9.70
N LYS A 743 11.46 22.08 -10.83
CA LYS A 743 10.50 21.63 -11.86
C LYS A 743 11.23 20.99 -13.03
N ILE A 744 10.90 19.74 -13.34
CA ILE A 744 11.43 18.99 -14.49
C ILE A 744 10.26 18.51 -15.33
N TYR A 745 9.76 19.36 -16.22
CA TYR A 745 8.70 19.00 -17.17
C TYR A 745 9.37 18.62 -18.48
N LEU A 746 9.18 17.38 -18.95
CA LEU A 746 9.96 16.84 -20.07
C LEU A 746 9.87 17.71 -21.32
N ASP A 747 8.67 18.19 -21.65
CA ASP A 747 8.47 19.05 -22.82
C ASP A 747 9.19 20.41 -22.74
N ALA A 748 9.71 20.82 -21.58
CA ALA A 748 10.56 22.01 -21.45
C ALA A 748 12.02 21.79 -21.87
N TYR A 749 12.40 20.54 -22.17
CA TYR A 749 13.72 20.14 -22.64
C TYR A 749 13.64 19.70 -24.11
N LYS A 750 14.78 19.76 -24.81
CA LYS A 750 14.85 19.31 -26.20
C LYS A 750 14.82 17.78 -26.25
N GLN A 751 13.89 17.23 -27.02
CA GLN A 751 13.82 15.79 -27.29
C GLN A 751 14.91 15.38 -28.29
N GLU A 752 15.51 14.21 -28.06
CA GLU A 752 16.43 13.55 -28.99
C GLU A 752 15.83 12.23 -29.48
N ILE A 753 15.76 12.07 -30.81
CA ILE A 753 15.22 10.89 -31.46
C ILE A 753 16.36 10.12 -32.13
N THR A 754 16.54 8.87 -31.74
CA THR A 754 17.58 7.98 -32.26
C THR A 754 16.96 6.66 -32.74
N ALA A 755 17.77 5.77 -33.34
CA ALA A 755 17.29 4.43 -33.71
C ALA A 755 16.84 3.59 -32.50
N SER A 756 17.27 3.93 -31.28
CA SER A 756 16.88 3.29 -30.03
C SER A 756 15.61 3.86 -29.38
N GLY A 757 15.00 4.90 -29.97
CA GLY A 757 13.81 5.55 -29.46
C GLY A 757 14.02 7.03 -29.11
N GLU A 758 13.01 7.59 -28.45
CA GLU A 758 12.94 8.98 -27.98
C GLU A 758 13.57 9.11 -26.59
N SER A 759 14.19 10.26 -26.31
CA SER A 759 14.85 10.51 -25.04
C SER A 759 14.92 12.01 -24.71
N TYR A 760 15.02 12.33 -23.42
CA TYR A 760 15.34 13.67 -22.92
C TYR A 760 16.64 13.66 -22.10
N PRO A 761 17.83 13.61 -22.74
CA PRO A 761 19.09 13.40 -22.02
C PRO A 761 19.38 14.45 -20.95
N LEU A 762 19.09 15.73 -21.22
CA LEU A 762 19.30 16.81 -20.26
C LEU A 762 18.34 16.71 -19.06
N ALA A 763 17.07 16.40 -19.28
CA ALA A 763 16.10 16.19 -18.20
C ALA A 763 16.50 14.98 -17.34
N LYS A 764 16.91 13.88 -17.97
CA LYS A 764 17.38 12.66 -17.30
C LYS A 764 18.61 12.93 -16.44
N SER A 765 19.61 13.60 -17.00
CA SER A 765 20.81 14.00 -16.26
C SER A 765 20.44 14.86 -15.05
N ARG A 766 19.61 15.91 -15.25
CA ARG A 766 19.18 16.79 -14.14
C ARG A 766 18.45 16.02 -13.04
N PHE A 767 17.55 15.10 -13.39
CA PHE A 767 16.83 14.27 -12.43
C PHE A 767 17.77 13.34 -11.66
N GLN A 768 18.67 12.63 -12.35
CA GLN A 768 19.66 11.77 -11.70
C GLN A 768 20.62 12.55 -10.79
N ASN A 769 21.03 13.75 -11.20
CA ASN A 769 21.87 14.63 -10.40
C ASN A 769 21.16 15.07 -9.12
N LEU A 770 19.86 15.39 -9.20
CA LEU A 770 19.05 15.76 -8.04
C LEU A 770 18.90 14.61 -7.03
N ILE A 771 18.77 13.37 -7.52
CA ILE A 771 18.77 12.20 -6.63
C ILE A 771 20.12 12.07 -5.89
N ARG A 772 21.23 12.33 -6.59
CA ARG A 772 22.58 12.24 -6.01
C ARG A 772 22.85 13.36 -5.00
N SER A 773 22.55 14.62 -5.34
CA SER A 773 22.74 15.77 -4.45
C SER A 773 21.75 15.74 -3.28
N GLY A 774 20.58 15.17 -3.50
CA GLY A 774 19.57 14.88 -2.49
C GLY A 774 18.33 15.73 -2.65
N ALA A 775 17.18 15.09 -2.42
CA ALA A 775 15.87 15.72 -2.35
C ALA A 775 15.11 15.21 -1.13
N PHE A 776 14.21 16.03 -0.61
CA PHE A 776 13.31 15.63 0.47
C PHE A 776 12.11 14.83 -0.08
N MET A 777 11.60 15.25 -1.24
CA MET A 777 10.49 14.59 -1.94
C MET A 777 10.71 14.61 -3.44
N ILE A 778 10.37 13.50 -4.09
CA ILE A 778 10.22 13.39 -5.54
C ILE A 778 8.74 13.17 -5.84
N ASN A 779 8.14 14.08 -6.60
CA ASN A 779 6.78 13.97 -7.08
C ASN A 779 6.79 13.79 -8.61
N TYR A 780 6.23 12.69 -9.12
CA TYR A 780 6.17 12.39 -10.55
C TYR A 780 4.74 12.18 -11.02
N THR A 781 4.25 12.96 -11.97
CA THR A 781 2.93 12.73 -12.60
C THR A 781 3.10 12.43 -14.09
N GLY A 782 2.53 11.32 -14.54
CA GLY A 782 2.62 10.90 -15.93
C GLY A 782 2.45 9.40 -16.14
N HIS A 783 2.86 8.90 -17.30
CA HIS A 783 2.82 7.47 -17.62
C HIS A 783 3.91 6.69 -16.88
N GLY A 784 3.61 5.44 -16.57
CA GLY A 784 4.50 4.60 -15.81
C GLY A 784 4.04 3.17 -15.84
N GLY A 785 4.95 2.29 -15.43
CA GLY A 785 4.66 0.87 -15.34
C GLY A 785 5.62 0.18 -14.39
N PRO A 786 5.58 -1.17 -14.33
CA PRO A 786 6.39 -1.92 -13.38
C PRO A 786 7.90 -1.77 -13.61
N ASN A 787 8.32 -1.29 -14.79
CA ASN A 787 9.73 -1.18 -15.16
C ASN A 787 10.30 0.25 -15.10
N GLY A 788 9.50 1.28 -14.84
CA GLY A 788 9.98 2.67 -14.89
C GLY A 788 8.92 3.73 -15.16
N TRP A 789 9.38 4.94 -15.48
CA TRP A 789 8.57 6.11 -15.85
C TRP A 789 8.88 6.56 -17.27
N THR A 790 7.82 7.04 -17.94
CA THR A 790 7.81 7.62 -19.29
C THR A 790 8.27 6.68 -20.41
N ASN A 791 7.86 6.94 -21.65
CA ASN A 791 8.28 6.14 -22.81
C ASN A 791 9.77 6.41 -23.17
N GLU A 792 10.24 7.60 -22.82
CA GLU A 792 11.58 8.15 -23.04
C GLU A 792 12.59 7.64 -21.99
N ASN A 793 12.14 6.76 -21.09
CA ASN A 793 12.93 6.14 -20.03
C ASN A 793 13.64 7.17 -19.13
N ILE A 794 12.90 8.19 -18.66
CA ILE A 794 13.44 9.14 -17.67
C ILE A 794 13.93 8.41 -16.42
N LEU A 795 13.26 7.31 -16.07
CA LEU A 795 13.63 6.37 -15.01
C LEU A 795 13.36 4.93 -15.46
N SER A 796 14.33 4.04 -15.29
CA SER A 796 14.15 2.59 -15.40
C SER A 796 14.40 1.87 -14.08
N ILE A 797 13.91 0.63 -13.94
CA ILE A 797 14.18 -0.24 -12.79
C ILE A 797 15.69 -0.47 -12.57
N ASN A 798 16.48 -0.50 -13.65
CA ASN A 798 17.94 -0.63 -13.57
C ASN A 798 18.57 0.65 -13.00
N ASP A 799 18.05 1.83 -13.37
CA ASP A 799 18.48 3.09 -12.76
C ASP A 799 18.23 3.04 -11.24
N VAL A 800 17.03 2.66 -10.80
CA VAL A 800 16.67 2.53 -9.37
C VAL A 800 17.60 1.59 -8.61
N LYS A 801 17.90 0.42 -9.18
CA LYS A 801 18.83 -0.57 -8.60
C LYS A 801 20.27 -0.06 -8.51
N SER A 802 20.65 0.82 -9.43
CA SER A 802 22.01 1.36 -9.51
C SER A 802 22.25 2.58 -8.60
N PHE A 803 21.18 3.22 -8.12
CA PHE A 803 21.30 4.39 -7.25
C PHE A 803 22.03 4.07 -5.94
N SER A 804 22.84 5.04 -5.49
CA SER A 804 23.67 4.94 -4.29
C SER A 804 23.74 6.28 -3.53
N ASN A 805 22.59 6.91 -3.29
CA ASN A 805 22.46 8.21 -2.61
C ASN A 805 22.21 8.04 -1.10
N LYS A 806 22.88 8.84 -0.27
CA LYS A 806 22.66 8.86 1.20
C LYS A 806 21.37 9.56 1.60
N HIS A 807 20.99 10.62 0.87
CA HIS A 807 19.79 11.39 1.12
C HIS A 807 18.59 10.69 0.48
N LEU A 808 17.67 10.18 1.31
CA LEU A 808 16.58 9.31 0.87
C LEU A 808 15.25 10.10 0.78
N PRO A 809 14.84 10.58 -0.41
CA PRO A 809 13.54 11.19 -0.59
C PRO A 809 12.39 10.20 -0.38
N ILE A 810 11.21 10.72 -0.02
CA ILE A 810 9.96 10.01 -0.28
C ILE A 810 9.57 10.18 -1.76
N TRP A 811 9.20 9.07 -2.39
CA TRP A 811 8.74 9.05 -3.78
C TRP A 811 7.22 9.02 -3.82
N VAL A 812 6.62 10.00 -4.50
CA VAL A 812 5.18 10.13 -4.71
C VAL A 812 4.95 10.14 -6.20
N ALA A 813 4.44 9.04 -6.74
CA ALA A 813 4.29 8.87 -8.18
C ALA A 813 2.83 8.60 -8.54
N PRO A 814 2.03 9.64 -8.82
CA PRO A 814 0.71 9.45 -9.39
C PRO A 814 0.76 8.92 -10.83
N THR A 815 0.91 7.60 -10.95
CA THR A 815 1.09 6.87 -12.20
C THR A 815 0.59 5.43 -12.07
N CYS A 816 0.37 4.74 -13.20
CA CYS A 816 -0.06 3.34 -13.25
C CYS A 816 1.06 2.39 -12.80
N ASP A 817 0.70 1.28 -12.16
CA ASP A 817 1.49 0.03 -12.09
C ASP A 817 2.93 0.10 -11.53
N PHE A 818 3.33 1.22 -10.93
CA PHE A 818 4.70 1.39 -10.44
C PHE A 818 4.96 0.62 -9.15
N ASN A 819 3.94 0.41 -8.31
CA ASN A 819 4.00 -0.34 -7.05
C ASN A 819 3.27 -1.70 -7.15
N ILE A 820 3.41 -2.46 -8.25
CA ILE A 820 2.89 -3.85 -8.35
C ILE A 820 3.66 -4.78 -7.39
N PHE A 821 3.27 -4.75 -6.12
CA PHE A 821 3.93 -5.51 -5.04
C PHE A 821 3.44 -6.96 -4.93
N ASP A 822 2.37 -7.29 -5.64
CA ASP A 822 1.69 -8.59 -5.61
C ASP A 822 1.91 -9.42 -6.89
N GLY A 823 2.85 -8.97 -7.73
CA GLY A 823 3.35 -9.69 -8.90
C GLY A 823 4.58 -10.55 -8.60
N GLN A 824 4.94 -11.42 -9.54
CA GLN A 824 6.11 -12.30 -9.42
C GLN A 824 7.43 -11.54 -9.39
N ALA A 825 7.61 -10.60 -10.33
CA ALA A 825 8.78 -9.75 -10.37
C ALA A 825 8.65 -8.61 -9.36
N PHE A 826 9.80 -8.05 -8.94
CA PHE A 826 9.79 -6.78 -8.22
C PHE A 826 9.58 -5.63 -9.21
N SER A 827 8.64 -4.73 -8.90
CA SER A 827 8.45 -3.51 -9.67
C SER A 827 9.53 -2.47 -9.35
N ALA A 828 9.71 -1.49 -10.24
CA ALA A 828 10.61 -0.35 -10.02
C ALA A 828 10.28 0.40 -8.71
N GLY A 829 8.99 0.53 -8.37
CA GLY A 829 8.55 1.15 -7.11
C GLY A 829 8.86 0.32 -5.86
N GLU A 830 8.86 -1.01 -5.92
CA GLU A 830 9.37 -1.85 -4.83
C GLU A 830 10.89 -1.67 -4.66
N GLU A 831 11.62 -1.62 -5.77
CA GLU A 831 13.08 -1.47 -5.77
C GLU A 831 13.56 -0.14 -5.20
N VAL A 832 12.73 0.92 -5.22
CA VAL A 832 13.02 2.19 -4.53
C VAL A 832 13.28 1.96 -3.04
N VAL A 833 12.45 1.12 -2.41
CA VAL A 833 12.55 0.80 -0.99
C VAL A 833 13.58 -0.30 -0.74
N LEU A 834 13.63 -1.32 -1.62
CA LEU A 834 14.53 -2.48 -1.48
C LEU A 834 15.99 -2.20 -1.80
N ASN A 835 16.32 -1.11 -2.51
CA ASN A 835 17.71 -0.74 -2.76
C ASN A 835 18.46 -0.54 -1.43
N PRO A 836 19.50 -1.32 -1.10
CA PRO A 836 20.12 -1.30 0.23
C PRO A 836 20.97 -0.05 0.52
N VAL A 837 21.31 0.75 -0.50
CA VAL A 837 22.30 1.85 -0.39
C VAL A 837 21.82 3.16 -1.03
N GLY A 838 20.54 3.28 -1.38
CA GLY A 838 20.01 4.52 -1.95
C GLY A 838 18.55 4.44 -2.40
N ALA A 839 18.27 5.14 -3.50
CA ALA A 839 16.96 5.44 -4.08
C ALA A 839 16.07 6.29 -3.15
N GLY A 840 15.13 5.68 -2.43
CA GLY A 840 14.18 6.40 -1.57
C GLY A 840 13.94 5.71 -0.23
N ILE A 841 13.33 6.45 0.70
CA ILE A 841 12.92 5.92 2.00
C ILE A 841 11.56 5.22 1.93
N ALA A 842 10.71 5.65 1.00
CA ALA A 842 9.37 5.10 0.78
C ALA A 842 8.87 5.43 -0.64
N SER A 843 7.88 4.67 -1.12
CA SER A 843 7.17 4.89 -2.40
C SER A 843 5.65 4.89 -2.19
N PHE A 844 4.97 5.92 -2.68
CA PHE A 844 3.51 6.01 -2.74
C PHE A 844 3.05 6.13 -4.18
N SER A 845 2.44 5.07 -4.72
CA SER A 845 2.03 4.95 -6.12
C SER A 845 0.99 3.85 -6.32
N ALA A 846 0.40 3.76 -7.51
CA ALA A 846 -0.61 2.75 -7.82
C ALA A 846 0.01 1.37 -8.09
N ALA A 847 -0.70 0.33 -7.68
CA ALA A 847 -0.43 -1.06 -8.01
C ALA A 847 -1.24 -1.56 -9.22
N ARG A 848 -2.16 -0.73 -9.74
CA ARG A 848 -3.05 -1.04 -10.87
C ARG A 848 -3.22 0.19 -11.77
N PRO A 849 -3.80 0.04 -12.98
CA PRO A 849 -4.13 1.18 -13.83
C PRO A 849 -5.06 2.17 -13.12
N VAL A 850 -4.75 3.45 -13.28
CA VAL A 850 -5.42 4.57 -12.62
C VAL A 850 -5.60 5.74 -13.59
N TYR A 851 -6.58 6.60 -13.32
CA TYR A 851 -6.91 7.74 -14.18
C TYR A 851 -6.19 9.02 -13.74
N ALA A 852 -5.70 9.80 -14.71
CA ALA A 852 -4.93 11.02 -14.45
C ALA A 852 -5.68 12.08 -13.62
N SER A 853 -6.98 12.28 -13.85
CA SER A 853 -7.78 13.29 -13.13
C SER A 853 -7.91 12.96 -11.64
N GLN A 854 -8.16 11.69 -11.32
CA GLN A 854 -8.24 11.16 -9.97
C GLN A 854 -6.88 11.20 -9.25
N ASN A 855 -5.82 10.82 -9.98
CA ASN A 855 -4.44 10.92 -9.53
C ASN A 855 -4.08 12.33 -9.05
N PHE A 856 -4.48 13.35 -9.82
CA PHE A 856 -4.26 14.75 -9.46
C PHE A 856 -4.90 15.13 -8.11
N VAL A 857 -6.14 14.71 -7.86
CA VAL A 857 -6.85 15.03 -6.60
C VAL A 857 -6.14 14.39 -5.40
N LEU A 858 -5.80 13.10 -5.48
CA LEU A 858 -5.07 12.39 -4.43
C LEU A 858 -3.69 13.01 -4.19
N ASN A 859 -2.94 13.28 -5.25
CA ASN A 859 -1.61 13.87 -5.16
C ASN A 859 -1.64 15.23 -4.46
N LYS A 860 -2.60 16.08 -4.85
CA LYS A 860 -2.79 17.40 -4.26
C LYS A 860 -3.11 17.28 -2.76
N LEU A 861 -4.01 16.38 -2.38
CA LEU A 861 -4.38 16.17 -0.97
C LEU A 861 -3.20 15.62 -0.16
N PHE A 862 -2.43 14.68 -0.69
CA PHE A 862 -1.23 14.16 -0.05
C PHE A 862 -0.20 15.28 0.17
N CYS A 863 0.20 15.98 -0.89
CA CYS A 863 1.21 17.04 -0.84
C CYS A 863 0.77 18.22 0.05
N ASP A 864 -0.51 18.61 0.00
CA ASP A 864 -1.04 19.68 0.84
C ASP A 864 -0.96 19.35 2.34
N ASN A 865 -0.93 18.06 2.73
CA ASN A 865 -0.92 17.62 4.12
C ASN A 865 0.44 17.15 4.63
N LEU A 866 1.31 16.63 3.76
CA LEU A 866 2.65 16.17 4.15
C LEU A 866 3.41 17.22 4.98
N PHE A 867 3.39 18.47 4.51
CA PHE A 867 4.13 19.57 5.15
C PHE A 867 3.36 20.30 6.25
N ARG A 868 2.10 19.96 6.52
CA ARG A 868 1.30 20.64 7.55
C ARG A 868 1.69 20.19 8.95
N LYS A 869 1.71 21.15 9.88
CA LYS A 869 1.76 20.87 11.31
C LYS A 869 0.33 20.75 11.87
N ARG A 870 0.07 19.77 12.72
CA ARG A 870 -1.14 19.65 13.56
C ARG A 870 -0.70 19.63 15.02
N ASN A 871 -1.33 20.47 15.84
CA ASN A 871 -0.94 20.65 17.25
C ASN A 871 0.58 20.94 17.42
N GLY A 872 1.15 21.73 16.51
CA GLY A 872 2.58 22.10 16.54
C GLY A 872 3.55 21.10 15.90
N GLU A 873 3.09 19.89 15.54
CA GLU A 873 3.94 18.79 15.08
C GLU A 873 3.65 18.38 13.65
N HIS A 874 4.66 17.93 12.91
CA HIS A 874 4.44 17.31 11.60
C HIS A 874 3.82 15.92 11.74
N MET A 875 2.91 15.61 10.82
CA MET A 875 2.24 14.30 10.74
C MET A 875 3.22 13.21 10.29
N ARG A 876 2.98 11.97 10.74
CA ARG A 876 3.65 10.79 10.17
C ARG A 876 3.05 10.47 8.82
N VAL A 877 3.79 9.74 7.98
CA VAL A 877 3.35 9.49 6.60
C VAL A 877 2.02 8.72 6.56
N GLY A 878 1.80 7.77 7.48
CA GLY A 878 0.53 7.06 7.61
C GLY A 878 -0.67 8.00 7.87
N ASP A 879 -0.51 9.02 8.73
CA ASP A 879 -1.57 9.98 9.01
C ASP A 879 -1.92 10.84 7.78
N VAL A 880 -0.89 11.19 6.98
CA VAL A 880 -1.05 11.95 5.73
C VAL A 880 -1.85 11.15 4.72
N ILE A 881 -1.56 9.85 4.60
CA ILE A 881 -2.27 8.92 3.69
C ILE A 881 -3.73 8.77 4.10
N VAL A 882 -3.99 8.50 5.39
CA VAL A 882 -5.36 8.40 5.94
C VAL A 882 -6.16 9.64 5.59
N TYR A 883 -5.62 10.83 5.89
CA TYR A 883 -6.30 12.08 5.59
C TYR A 883 -6.57 12.25 4.10
N ALA A 884 -5.57 11.99 3.24
CA ALA A 884 -5.70 12.17 1.81
C ALA A 884 -6.75 11.23 1.21
N LYS A 885 -6.73 9.95 1.57
CA LYS A 885 -7.68 8.94 1.05
C LYS A 885 -9.09 9.10 1.62
N ASN A 886 -9.24 9.41 2.91
CA ASN A 886 -10.57 9.65 3.52
C ASN A 886 -11.27 10.88 2.93
N SER A 887 -10.51 11.82 2.36
CA SER A 887 -11.02 13.04 1.73
C SER A 887 -11.53 12.85 0.29
N ILE A 888 -11.26 11.71 -0.36
CA ILE A 888 -11.62 11.44 -1.77
C ILE A 888 -13.04 10.85 -1.91
N GLY A 889 -13.67 10.45 -0.81
CA GLY A 889 -14.99 9.82 -0.85
C GLY A 889 -14.89 8.37 -1.31
N THR A 890 -15.73 7.95 -2.27
CA THR A 890 -15.95 6.52 -2.63
C THR A 890 -15.32 6.09 -3.95
N GLU A 891 -14.43 6.90 -4.49
CA GLU A 891 -13.73 6.63 -5.75
C GLU A 891 -12.77 5.44 -5.63
N ILE A 892 -12.81 4.52 -6.61
CA ILE A 892 -12.01 3.29 -6.58
C ILE A 892 -10.51 3.55 -6.81
N ASN A 893 -10.14 4.60 -7.55
CA ASN A 893 -8.75 4.91 -7.92
C ASN A 893 -7.82 5.02 -6.69
N LYS A 894 -8.33 5.55 -5.57
CA LYS A 894 -7.57 5.66 -4.30
C LYS A 894 -7.16 4.31 -3.72
N LEU A 895 -7.94 3.26 -3.98
CA LEU A 895 -7.73 1.91 -3.41
C LEU A 895 -6.53 1.23 -4.07
N SER A 896 -6.24 1.56 -5.34
CA SER A 896 -5.07 1.07 -6.07
C SER A 896 -3.75 1.65 -5.56
N TYR A 897 -3.76 2.74 -4.79
CA TYR A 897 -2.53 3.36 -4.27
C TYR A 897 -1.99 2.63 -3.04
N ILE A 898 -0.74 2.21 -3.12
CA ILE A 898 -0.04 1.47 -2.07
C ILE A 898 1.12 2.30 -1.54
N TYR A 899 1.25 2.33 -0.22
CA TYR A 899 2.40 2.90 0.45
C TYR A 899 3.40 1.80 0.82
N LEU A 900 4.51 1.77 0.09
CA LEU A 900 5.65 0.92 0.40
C LEU A 900 6.60 1.71 1.30
N GLY A 901 6.62 1.37 2.58
CA GLY A 901 7.33 2.12 3.62
C GLY A 901 6.73 1.89 5.00
N ASP A 902 7.37 2.49 6.01
CA ASP A 902 6.90 2.45 7.39
C ASP A 902 5.90 3.60 7.66
N PRO A 903 4.62 3.29 7.98
CA PRO A 903 3.59 4.31 8.18
C PRO A 903 3.81 5.15 9.44
N ALA A 904 4.57 4.63 10.42
CA ALA A 904 4.91 5.34 11.64
C ALA A 904 6.11 6.29 11.46
N LEU A 905 6.74 6.28 10.28
CA LEU A 905 7.87 7.15 9.99
C LEU A 905 7.43 8.61 9.97
N ARG A 906 8.11 9.42 10.76
CA ARG A 906 8.12 10.88 10.62
C ARG A 906 9.31 11.27 9.76
N LEU A 907 9.06 11.97 8.65
CA LEU A 907 10.16 12.47 7.81
C LEU A 907 11.02 13.47 8.60
N ASN A 908 12.29 13.61 8.21
CA ASN A 908 13.27 14.44 8.94
C ASN A 908 13.09 15.94 8.64
N TYR A 909 11.96 16.51 9.05
CA TYR A 909 11.61 17.91 8.86
C TYR A 909 12.53 18.86 9.66
N PRO A 910 13.27 19.79 9.03
CA PRO A 910 14.24 20.66 9.71
C PRO A 910 13.57 21.92 10.31
N THR A 911 12.51 21.74 11.11
CA THR A 911 11.56 22.84 11.44
C THR A 911 11.47 23.20 12.90
N LYS A 912 12.47 22.80 13.71
CA LYS A 912 12.57 23.18 15.12
C LYS A 912 12.78 24.68 15.29
N TYR A 913 13.63 25.28 14.45
CA TYR A 913 13.90 26.71 14.42
C TYR A 913 13.69 27.30 13.03
N LYS A 914 13.71 28.63 12.95
CA LYS A 914 13.60 29.41 11.72
C LYS A 914 14.88 30.20 11.46
N VAL A 915 15.23 30.34 10.20
CA VAL A 915 16.26 31.29 9.77
C VAL A 915 15.57 32.55 9.23
N ILE A 916 15.96 33.71 9.74
CA ILE A 916 15.44 35.01 9.27
C ILE A 916 16.56 35.89 8.74
N THR A 917 16.24 36.70 7.73
CA THR A 917 17.11 37.79 7.26
C THR A 917 16.86 39.03 8.11
N THR A 918 17.93 39.60 8.68
CA THR A 918 17.87 40.80 9.51
C THR A 918 18.40 42.03 8.78
N LYS A 919 19.36 41.86 7.85
CA LYS A 919 19.99 42.96 7.13
C LYS A 919 20.39 42.54 5.71
N ILE A 920 20.24 43.47 4.76
CA ILE A 920 20.85 43.38 3.43
C ILE A 920 21.73 44.61 3.24
N ASN A 921 22.99 44.38 2.89
CA ASN A 921 24.05 45.38 2.84
C ASN A 921 24.08 46.20 4.15
N GLU A 922 23.94 47.52 4.04
CA GLU A 922 23.92 48.43 5.19
C GLU A 922 22.49 48.70 5.71
N SER A 923 21.43 48.20 5.05
CA SER A 923 20.04 48.50 5.37
C SER A 923 19.38 47.44 6.25
N GLU A 924 18.87 47.87 7.41
CA GLU A 924 17.93 47.10 8.24
C GLU A 924 16.48 47.21 7.73
N THR A 925 16.18 48.24 6.93
CA THR A 925 14.89 48.36 6.24
C THR A 925 14.88 47.44 5.03
N LEU A 926 14.22 46.30 5.17
CA LEU A 926 14.11 45.28 4.15
C LEU A 926 13.15 45.69 3.01
N GLY A 927 13.46 45.33 1.77
CA GLY A 927 12.62 45.59 0.59
C GLY A 927 12.95 46.85 -0.22
N SER A 928 13.84 47.72 0.27
CA SER A 928 14.27 48.94 -0.45
C SER A 928 15.59 48.79 -1.21
N ASP A 929 16.37 47.74 -0.91
CA ASP A 929 17.68 47.52 -1.52
C ASP A 929 17.59 46.73 -2.83
N THR A 930 18.52 47.03 -3.75
CA THR A 930 18.65 46.37 -5.05
C THR A 930 20.02 45.75 -5.18
N LEU A 931 20.08 44.42 -5.26
CA LEU A 931 21.29 43.69 -5.60
C LEU A 931 21.57 43.83 -7.10
N ARG A 932 22.73 44.43 -7.43
CA ARG A 932 23.12 44.77 -8.81
C ARG A 932 24.21 43.83 -9.28
N ALA A 933 24.24 43.50 -10.58
CA ALA A 933 25.37 42.78 -11.17
C ALA A 933 26.70 43.47 -10.83
N LEU A 934 27.77 42.68 -10.63
CA LEU A 934 29.12 43.18 -10.33
C LEU A 934 29.21 43.98 -9.02
N SER A 935 28.34 43.70 -8.05
CA SER A 935 28.44 44.22 -6.69
C SER A 935 28.59 43.09 -5.69
N VAL A 936 29.32 43.34 -4.61
CA VAL A 936 29.40 42.42 -3.47
C VAL A 936 28.21 42.73 -2.55
N ALA A 937 27.36 41.74 -2.36
CA ALA A 937 26.21 41.79 -1.47
C ALA A 937 26.56 41.19 -0.10
N THR A 938 26.07 41.81 0.96
CA THR A 938 26.15 41.26 2.32
C THR A 938 24.75 40.91 2.80
N ILE A 939 24.54 39.72 3.34
CA ILE A 939 23.27 39.34 3.99
C ILE A 939 23.59 38.92 5.43
N GLN A 940 22.87 39.50 6.39
CA GLN A 940 22.93 39.10 7.80
C GLN A 940 21.59 38.49 8.21
N GLY A 941 21.67 37.53 9.12
CA GLY A 941 20.48 36.89 9.65
C GLY A 941 20.70 36.25 11.01
N ALA A 942 19.64 35.66 11.52
CA ALA A 942 19.62 34.99 12.82
C ALA A 942 18.76 33.72 12.80
N ILE A 943 19.09 32.80 13.71
CA ILE A 943 18.30 31.62 14.04
C ILE A 943 17.33 32.01 15.17
N VAL A 944 16.03 31.77 14.97
CA VAL A 944 14.98 32.15 15.92
C VAL A 944 14.02 30.99 16.22
N ASP A 945 13.37 31.02 17.38
CA ASP A 945 12.23 30.15 17.69
C ASP A 945 10.96 30.57 16.94
N ASP A 946 9.87 29.82 17.16
CA ASP A 946 8.56 30.14 16.60
C ASP A 946 8.00 31.49 17.08
N GLY A 947 8.45 32.00 18.24
CA GLY A 947 8.09 33.30 18.80
C GLY A 947 8.95 34.46 18.28
N GLY A 948 9.99 34.19 17.49
CA GLY A 948 10.91 35.19 16.96
C GLY A 948 12.09 35.53 17.87
N ASN A 949 12.29 34.81 18.98
CA ASN A 949 13.44 35.03 19.86
C ASN A 949 14.68 34.34 19.30
N LYS A 950 15.83 35.02 19.34
CA LYS A 950 17.09 34.49 18.85
C LYS A 950 17.59 33.32 19.72
N ILE A 951 18.13 32.30 19.06
CA ILE A 951 18.69 31.10 19.71
C ILE A 951 20.20 31.29 19.92
N ASP A 952 20.56 31.89 21.05
CA ASP A 952 21.96 32.25 21.36
C ASP A 952 22.90 31.04 21.50
N ASN A 953 22.40 29.82 21.73
CA ASN A 953 23.21 28.61 21.83
C ASN A 953 23.36 27.84 20.50
N PHE A 954 22.80 28.34 19.39
CA PHE A 954 22.99 27.72 18.08
C PHE A 954 24.38 28.07 17.53
N ASN A 955 25.25 27.07 17.41
CA ASN A 955 26.61 27.23 16.89
C ASN A 955 26.89 26.13 15.86
N GLY A 956 26.89 26.49 14.58
CA GLY A 956 26.93 25.51 13.50
C GLY A 956 27.12 26.18 12.15
N THR A 957 26.42 25.69 11.13
CA THR A 957 26.50 26.21 9.76
C THR A 957 25.12 26.55 9.22
N VAL A 958 25.05 27.53 8.31
CA VAL A 958 23.88 27.79 7.48
C VAL A 958 24.29 27.77 6.02
N HIS A 959 23.61 26.91 5.25
CA HIS A 959 23.66 26.86 3.81
C HIS A 959 22.73 27.92 3.25
N VAL A 960 23.25 28.81 2.40
CA VAL A 960 22.53 29.93 1.81
C VAL A 960 22.51 29.76 0.29
N VAL A 961 21.31 29.71 -0.28
CA VAL A 961 21.13 29.71 -1.74
C VAL A 961 20.37 30.95 -2.17
N VAL A 962 20.95 31.74 -3.06
CA VAL A 962 20.36 32.97 -3.61
C VAL A 962 19.96 32.71 -5.04
N TYR A 963 18.68 32.83 -5.34
CA TYR A 963 18.09 32.68 -6.66
C TYR A 963 17.81 34.04 -7.29
N ASP A 964 17.94 34.10 -8.62
CA ASP A 964 17.46 35.23 -9.41
C ASP A 964 15.91 35.30 -9.36
N LYS A 965 15.36 36.28 -10.05
CA LYS A 965 13.92 36.50 -10.19
C LYS A 965 13.20 35.39 -10.95
N VAL A 966 11.90 35.28 -10.66
CA VAL A 966 10.97 34.37 -11.33
C VAL A 966 10.94 34.63 -12.84
N GLN A 967 10.95 33.55 -13.61
CA GLN A 967 10.85 33.55 -15.07
C GLN A 967 9.60 32.79 -15.49
N ARG A 968 8.95 33.26 -16.57
CA ARG A 968 7.92 32.48 -17.26
C ARG A 968 8.61 31.64 -18.34
N ILE A 969 8.43 30.33 -18.25
CA ILE A 969 8.99 29.35 -19.18
C ILE A 969 7.81 28.74 -19.95
N THR A 970 7.92 28.72 -21.27
CA THR A 970 6.98 28.01 -22.16
C THR A 970 7.68 26.76 -22.68
N SER A 971 7.00 25.61 -22.61
CA SER A 971 7.54 24.34 -23.10
C SER A 971 7.75 24.35 -24.62
N LEU A 972 8.54 23.41 -25.13
CA LEU A 972 9.03 23.40 -26.51
C LEU A 972 8.06 22.77 -27.51
N ASN A 973 6.96 22.14 -27.04
CA ASN A 973 5.97 21.48 -27.88
C ASN A 973 6.58 20.38 -28.77
N ASN A 974 7.44 19.52 -28.20
CA ASN A 974 8.19 18.54 -28.96
C ASN A 974 7.27 17.59 -29.77
N HIS A 975 6.06 17.29 -29.26
CA HIS A 975 5.07 16.42 -29.92
C HIS A 975 4.03 17.16 -30.78
N ASN A 976 4.10 18.49 -30.86
CA ASN A 976 3.09 19.33 -31.52
C ASN A 976 1.65 19.13 -31.02
N ASP A 977 1.47 18.79 -29.74
CA ASP A 977 0.19 18.45 -29.14
C ASP A 977 -0.27 19.44 -28.04
N GLY A 978 0.58 20.38 -27.61
CA GLY A 978 0.24 21.39 -26.63
C GLY A 978 1.45 22.09 -26.03
N THR A 979 1.23 23.22 -25.36
CA THR A 979 2.28 23.85 -24.54
C THR A 979 1.76 24.23 -23.18
N ILE A 980 2.63 24.19 -22.19
CA ILE A 980 2.41 24.79 -20.88
C ILE A 980 3.30 26.02 -20.72
N THR A 981 2.77 27.06 -20.07
CA THR A 981 3.57 28.17 -19.56
C THR A 981 3.53 28.19 -18.05
N PHE A 982 4.67 27.99 -17.41
CA PHE A 982 4.80 27.94 -15.96
C PHE A 982 5.83 28.95 -15.44
N SER A 983 5.82 29.17 -14.13
CA SER A 983 6.78 30.07 -13.46
C SER A 983 7.82 29.28 -12.69
N ASP A 984 9.10 29.65 -12.83
CA ASP A 984 10.22 28.99 -12.15
C ASP A 984 11.38 29.97 -11.86
N ARG A 985 12.35 29.54 -11.04
CA ARG A 985 13.62 30.24 -10.77
C ARG A 985 14.80 29.36 -11.18
N PRO A 986 15.14 29.29 -12.48
CA PRO A 986 16.17 28.38 -12.96
C PRO A 986 17.59 28.80 -12.59
N ASN A 987 17.81 30.07 -12.24
CA ASN A 987 19.14 30.64 -12.05
C ASN A 987 19.49 30.77 -10.56
N THR A 988 20.55 30.07 -10.15
CA THR A 988 21.20 30.24 -8.84
C THR A 988 22.33 31.25 -8.97
N LEU A 989 22.28 32.33 -8.19
CA LEU A 989 23.30 33.39 -8.17
C LEU A 989 24.43 33.13 -7.18
N PHE A 990 24.11 32.43 -6.09
CA PHE A 990 25.08 32.03 -5.07
C PHE A 990 24.56 30.79 -4.33
N SER A 991 25.47 29.90 -3.96
CA SER A 991 25.21 28.75 -3.11
C SER A 991 26.45 28.48 -2.26
N GLY A 992 26.32 28.49 -0.93
CA GLY A 992 27.47 28.28 -0.04
C GLY A 992 27.13 28.23 1.43
N ASP A 993 28.06 27.66 2.20
CA ASP A 993 27.95 27.51 3.65
C ASP A 993 28.63 28.67 4.39
N VAL A 994 28.00 29.16 5.44
CA VAL A 994 28.61 30.13 6.38
C VAL A 994 28.44 29.69 7.83
N ALA A 995 29.38 30.11 8.68
CA ALA A 995 29.32 29.80 10.10
C ALA A 995 28.21 30.58 10.82
N VAL A 996 27.49 29.90 11.72
CA VAL A 996 26.55 30.49 12.67
C VAL A 996 27.22 30.52 14.04
N THR A 997 27.28 31.68 14.67
CA THR A 997 27.84 31.85 16.03
C THR A 997 26.85 32.63 16.88
N GLY A 998 26.50 32.11 18.05
CA GLY A 998 25.54 32.78 18.92
C GLY A 998 24.17 33.01 18.27
N GLY A 999 23.76 32.10 17.40
CA GLY A 999 22.53 32.22 16.59
C GLY A 999 22.56 33.29 15.49
N ALA A 1000 23.70 33.90 15.17
CA ALA A 1000 23.82 34.92 14.12
C ALA A 1000 24.78 34.47 13.01
N PHE A 1001 24.53 34.94 11.77
CA PHE A 1001 25.40 34.67 10.62
C PHE A 1001 25.51 35.88 9.70
N ASN A 1002 26.56 35.88 8.89
CA ASN A 1002 26.84 36.90 7.88
C ASN A 1002 27.42 36.23 6.63
N VAL A 1003 26.79 36.43 5.48
CA VAL A 1003 27.25 35.92 4.19
C VAL A 1003 27.61 37.08 3.26
N LEU A 1004 28.73 36.91 2.55
CA LEU A 1004 29.26 37.84 1.57
C LEU A 1004 29.39 37.10 0.24
N PHE A 1005 28.84 37.66 -0.84
CA PHE A 1005 28.95 37.07 -2.17
C PHE A 1005 28.82 38.15 -3.25
N MET A 1006 29.44 37.91 -4.40
CA MET A 1006 29.34 38.81 -5.53
C MET A 1006 28.18 38.42 -6.45
N ILE A 1007 27.45 39.41 -6.95
CA ILE A 1007 26.38 39.18 -7.93
C ILE A 1007 26.99 39.00 -9.33
N PRO A 1008 26.74 37.86 -10.00
CA PRO A 1008 27.27 37.56 -11.33
C PRO A 1008 26.94 38.61 -12.39
N LYS A 1009 27.80 38.74 -13.42
CA LYS A 1009 27.50 39.56 -14.60
C LYS A 1009 26.33 39.02 -15.44
N ASP A 1010 26.09 37.71 -15.37
CA ASP A 1010 25.11 37.00 -16.19
C ASP A 1010 23.67 37.00 -15.64
N ILE A 1011 23.38 37.83 -14.63
CA ILE A 1011 21.99 38.02 -14.21
C ILE A 1011 21.14 38.62 -15.34
N ARG A 1012 19.83 38.40 -15.27
CA ARG A 1012 18.92 39.20 -16.10
C ARG A 1012 18.87 40.64 -15.56
N TYR A 1013 19.06 41.64 -16.41
CA TYR A 1013 19.18 43.04 -15.95
C TYR A 1013 17.85 43.72 -15.58
N ASN A 1014 16.70 43.11 -15.91
CA ASN A 1014 15.40 43.63 -15.47
C ASN A 1014 15.24 43.52 -13.95
N PHE A 1015 14.54 44.49 -13.35
CA PHE A 1015 14.27 44.48 -11.92
C PHE A 1015 13.16 43.49 -11.57
N GLY A 1016 13.36 42.72 -10.52
CA GLY A 1016 12.38 41.79 -9.98
C GLY A 1016 12.78 41.28 -8.60
N SER A 1017 11.84 40.67 -7.88
CA SER A 1017 12.12 40.08 -6.57
C SER A 1017 12.95 38.81 -6.71
N GLY A 1018 14.06 38.75 -5.99
CA GLY A 1018 14.89 37.56 -5.84
C GLY A 1018 14.38 36.63 -4.73
N ARG A 1019 15.09 35.54 -4.48
CA ARG A 1019 14.77 34.63 -3.36
C ARG A 1019 16.05 34.15 -2.70
N ILE A 1020 16.03 34.06 -1.37
CA ILE A 1020 17.06 33.39 -0.59
C ILE A 1020 16.42 32.21 0.12
N ASN A 1021 17.06 31.05 0.07
CA ASN A 1021 16.68 29.86 0.81
C ASN A 1021 17.78 29.53 1.84
N TYR A 1022 17.36 29.18 3.05
CA TYR A 1022 18.25 28.93 4.17
C TYR A 1022 18.00 27.55 4.76
N TYR A 1023 19.08 26.83 5.04
CA TYR A 1023 19.08 25.64 5.86
C TYR A 1023 20.23 25.72 6.86
N ALA A 1024 19.97 25.57 8.15
CA ALA A 1024 21.01 25.62 9.18
C ALA A 1024 21.02 24.34 10.01
N GLN A 1025 22.21 23.93 10.43
CA GLN A 1025 22.43 22.79 11.31
C GLN A 1025 23.44 23.10 12.42
N ASP A 1026 23.20 22.52 13.59
CA ASP A 1026 24.12 22.46 14.73
C ASP A 1026 24.22 20.99 15.16
N ASP A 1027 25.40 20.41 14.96
CA ASP A 1027 25.65 18.98 15.22
C ASP A 1027 25.86 18.69 16.71
N ILE A 1028 26.23 19.68 17.52
CA ILE A 1028 26.47 19.51 18.95
C ILE A 1028 25.14 19.44 19.71
N ASN A 1029 24.23 20.35 19.40
CA ASN A 1029 22.93 20.43 20.05
C ASN A 1029 21.81 19.65 19.34
N ASP A 1030 22.14 19.05 18.19
CA ASP A 1030 21.19 18.37 17.30
C ASP A 1030 20.03 19.29 16.86
N TYR A 1031 20.37 20.51 16.44
CA TYR A 1031 19.39 21.50 15.98
C TYR A 1031 19.41 21.67 14.47
N GLU A 1032 18.23 21.91 13.91
CA GLU A 1032 18.04 22.27 12.50
C GLU A 1032 17.10 23.47 12.40
N ALA A 1033 17.33 24.31 11.40
CA ALA A 1033 16.48 25.44 11.07
C ALA A 1033 16.32 25.59 9.57
N GLN A 1034 15.18 26.14 9.16
CA GLN A 1034 14.94 26.50 7.76
C GLN A 1034 14.38 27.91 7.64
N GLY A 1035 14.57 28.54 6.49
CA GLY A 1035 14.03 29.87 6.25
C GLY A 1035 14.02 30.23 4.77
N TYR A 1036 13.30 31.30 4.45
CA TYR A 1036 13.35 31.92 3.13
C TYR A 1036 13.18 33.43 3.26
N PHE A 1037 13.61 34.15 2.23
CA PHE A 1037 13.43 35.60 2.15
C PHE A 1037 13.29 36.05 0.68
N GLU A 1038 12.26 36.84 0.38
CA GLU A 1038 11.98 37.33 -0.99
C GLU A 1038 11.81 38.86 -1.06
N ASN A 1039 11.86 39.57 0.08
CA ASN A 1039 11.64 41.01 0.13
C ASN A 1039 12.93 41.80 -0.18
N PHE A 1040 13.45 41.65 -1.40
CA PHE A 1040 14.55 42.41 -1.98
C PHE A 1040 14.49 42.38 -3.51
N ILE A 1041 15.13 43.33 -4.17
CA ILE A 1041 15.12 43.42 -5.64
C ILE A 1041 16.49 43.00 -6.20
N ILE A 1042 16.48 42.32 -7.35
CA ILE A 1042 17.65 42.04 -8.17
C ILE A 1042 17.46 42.72 -9.52
N GLY A 1043 18.48 43.46 -9.98
CA GLY A 1043 18.46 44.04 -11.33
C GLY A 1043 19.47 45.16 -11.52
N GLY A 1044 19.66 45.57 -12.77
CA GLY A 1044 20.67 46.55 -13.14
C GLY A 1044 22.11 46.07 -12.90
N THR A 1045 23.06 47.00 -13.04
CA THR A 1045 24.50 46.75 -12.89
C THR A 1045 25.15 47.80 -12.01
N ASN A 1046 26.22 47.43 -11.33
CA ASN A 1046 27.10 48.40 -10.70
C ASN A 1046 27.78 49.26 -11.79
N LYS A 1047 27.71 50.59 -11.64
CA LYS A 1047 28.28 51.53 -12.62
C LYS A 1047 29.79 51.70 -12.46
N THR A 1048 30.37 51.21 -11.37
CA THR A 1048 31.80 51.24 -11.11
C THR A 1048 32.46 50.07 -11.81
N ALA A 1049 33.44 50.34 -12.70
CA ALA A 1049 34.14 49.30 -13.43
C ALA A 1049 35.06 48.50 -12.50
N LEU A 1050 34.90 47.17 -12.48
CA LEU A 1050 35.88 46.23 -11.95
C LEU A 1050 36.83 45.84 -13.08
N SER A 1051 38.13 45.80 -12.81
CA SER A 1051 39.17 45.44 -13.78
C SER A 1051 39.71 44.06 -13.43
N ASP A 1052 39.25 43.04 -14.16
CA ASP A 1052 39.85 41.70 -14.17
C ASP A 1052 39.78 41.12 -15.60
N THR A 1053 40.85 40.46 -16.02
CA THR A 1053 40.99 39.80 -17.33
C THR A 1053 41.51 38.37 -17.20
N GLU A 1054 41.85 37.92 -15.99
CA GLU A 1054 42.31 36.55 -15.75
C GLU A 1054 41.08 35.65 -15.49
N GLY A 1055 41.12 34.41 -15.97
CA GLY A 1055 40.10 33.41 -15.65
C GLY A 1055 40.43 32.63 -14.38
N PRO A 1056 39.52 31.76 -13.92
CA PRO A 1056 39.74 30.99 -12.70
C PRO A 1056 41.02 30.14 -12.74
N ASN A 1057 41.69 30.01 -11.59
CA ASN A 1057 42.73 29.01 -11.41
C ASN A 1057 42.09 27.65 -11.12
N VAL A 1058 42.53 26.60 -11.83
CA VAL A 1058 41.87 25.30 -11.90
C VAL A 1058 42.87 24.16 -11.70
N GLU A 1059 42.58 23.27 -10.75
CA GLU A 1059 43.28 22.00 -10.55
C GLU A 1059 42.35 20.83 -10.88
N LEU A 1060 42.79 19.86 -11.69
CA LEU A 1060 41.96 18.74 -12.16
C LEU A 1060 42.47 17.39 -11.66
N PHE A 1061 41.56 16.55 -11.19
CA PHE A 1061 41.85 15.20 -10.71
C PHE A 1061 40.79 14.19 -11.12
N LEU A 1062 41.17 12.91 -11.16
CA LEU A 1062 40.24 11.77 -11.27
C LEU A 1062 40.40 10.84 -10.07
N ASN A 1063 39.29 10.48 -9.43
CA ASN A 1063 39.15 9.61 -8.26
C ASN A 1063 39.81 10.09 -6.95
N SER A 1064 40.96 10.75 -7.02
CA SER A 1064 41.63 11.33 -5.85
C SER A 1064 42.54 12.48 -6.25
N SER A 1065 42.85 13.36 -5.29
CA SER A 1065 43.81 14.47 -5.46
C SER A 1065 45.25 14.04 -5.76
N ASN A 1066 45.57 12.74 -5.68
CA ASN A 1066 46.89 12.21 -6.09
C ASN A 1066 46.98 11.87 -7.58
N PHE A 1067 45.88 12.00 -8.34
CA PHE A 1067 45.87 11.74 -9.77
C PHE A 1067 46.80 12.68 -10.52
N ILE A 1068 47.55 12.13 -11.48
CA ILE A 1068 48.36 12.89 -12.42
C ILE A 1068 47.93 12.53 -13.84
N SER A 1069 47.91 13.53 -14.73
CA SER A 1069 47.61 13.33 -16.15
C SER A 1069 48.44 12.18 -16.74
N GLY A 1070 47.77 11.19 -17.33
CA GLY A 1070 48.32 9.95 -17.87
C GLY A 1070 48.04 8.70 -17.01
N ASP A 1071 47.54 8.87 -15.78
CA ASP A 1071 47.24 7.75 -14.89
C ASP A 1071 46.08 6.86 -15.39
N LYS A 1072 46.07 5.62 -14.88
CA LYS A 1072 45.00 4.65 -15.14
C LYS A 1072 43.83 4.84 -14.18
N VAL A 1073 42.61 4.78 -14.69
CA VAL A 1073 41.37 4.92 -13.92
C VAL A 1073 40.37 3.82 -14.26
N ASN A 1074 39.33 3.67 -13.44
CA ASN A 1074 38.22 2.75 -13.70
C ASN A 1074 37.30 3.28 -14.82
N GLU A 1075 36.37 2.43 -15.26
CA GLU A 1075 35.38 2.75 -16.30
C GLU A 1075 34.38 3.86 -15.93
N THR A 1076 34.30 4.29 -14.67
CA THR A 1076 33.40 5.36 -14.19
C THR A 1076 34.11 6.27 -13.18
N PRO A 1077 35.13 7.03 -13.61
CA PRO A 1077 35.95 7.79 -12.68
C PRO A 1077 35.21 9.02 -12.13
N LEU A 1078 35.49 9.40 -10.89
CA LEU A 1078 35.00 10.65 -10.29
C LEU A 1078 35.90 11.81 -10.71
N PHE A 1079 35.37 12.75 -11.47
CA PHE A 1079 36.04 14.02 -11.73
C PHE A 1079 36.00 14.91 -10.48
N ILE A 1080 37.16 15.48 -10.13
CA ILE A 1080 37.31 16.41 -9.01
C ILE A 1080 38.05 17.63 -9.55
N SER A 1081 37.55 18.83 -9.26
CA SER A 1081 38.23 20.08 -9.60
C SER A 1081 38.22 21.06 -8.44
N ASN A 1082 39.37 21.68 -8.15
CA ASN A 1082 39.47 22.80 -7.22
C ASN A 1082 39.56 24.10 -8.05
N LEU A 1083 38.71 25.07 -7.75
CA LEU A 1083 38.69 26.36 -8.43
C LEU A 1083 38.94 27.51 -7.43
N SER A 1084 39.67 28.52 -7.89
CA SER A 1084 39.86 29.77 -7.15
C SER A 1084 39.91 30.97 -8.09
N ASP A 1085 39.23 32.05 -7.73
CA ASP A 1085 39.19 33.31 -8.47
C ASP A 1085 38.84 34.47 -7.52
N ASN A 1086 39.48 35.63 -7.67
CA ASN A 1086 39.25 36.79 -6.79
C ASN A 1086 37.82 37.34 -6.85
N ASN A 1087 37.17 37.21 -8.01
CA ASN A 1087 35.79 37.64 -8.22
C ASN A 1087 34.79 36.50 -8.04
N GLY A 1088 35.24 35.28 -7.81
CA GLY A 1088 34.41 34.09 -7.63
C GLY A 1088 34.08 33.37 -8.93
N ILE A 1089 33.50 32.18 -8.79
CA ILE A 1089 33.23 31.25 -9.88
C ILE A 1089 31.79 31.41 -10.38
N ASN A 1090 31.62 31.46 -11.71
CA ASN A 1090 30.31 31.55 -12.33
C ASN A 1090 29.67 30.18 -12.52
N THR A 1091 28.50 30.01 -11.88
CA THR A 1091 27.68 28.80 -11.92
C THR A 1091 26.23 29.09 -12.32
N VAL A 1092 25.92 30.30 -12.81
CA VAL A 1092 24.54 30.75 -13.00
C VAL A 1092 23.86 30.07 -14.19
N GLY A 1093 24.65 29.72 -15.21
CA GLY A 1093 24.19 29.06 -16.44
C GLY A 1093 23.20 29.85 -17.31
N SER A 1094 22.93 31.12 -16.98
CA SER A 1094 22.07 32.00 -17.78
C SER A 1094 22.80 32.83 -18.83
N GLY A 1095 24.14 32.90 -18.75
CA GLY A 1095 24.99 33.43 -19.80
C GLY A 1095 25.15 32.40 -20.91
N ILE A 1096 24.95 32.80 -22.18
CA ILE A 1096 25.14 31.89 -23.32
C ILE A 1096 26.61 31.44 -23.34
N GLY A 1097 26.85 30.17 -22.99
CA GLY A 1097 28.18 29.54 -23.07
C GLY A 1097 29.12 29.78 -21.89
N HIS A 1098 28.62 30.31 -20.75
CA HIS A 1098 29.41 30.57 -19.54
C HIS A 1098 29.24 29.50 -18.45
N ASP A 1099 29.05 28.25 -18.84
CA ASP A 1099 28.90 27.11 -17.94
C ASP A 1099 30.24 26.50 -17.53
N LEU A 1100 30.26 25.88 -16.34
CA LEU A 1100 31.24 24.86 -15.99
C LEU A 1100 31.00 23.64 -16.88
N MET A 1101 31.90 23.41 -17.84
CA MET A 1101 31.69 22.42 -18.90
C MET A 1101 32.85 21.43 -18.95
N LEU A 1102 32.52 20.14 -18.84
CA LEU A 1102 33.43 19.04 -19.18
C LEU A 1102 33.19 18.59 -20.60
N THR A 1103 34.25 18.23 -21.32
CA THR A 1103 34.19 17.63 -22.66
C THR A 1103 35.13 16.44 -22.73
N LEU A 1104 34.57 15.25 -23.01
CA LEU A 1104 35.31 14.02 -23.24
C LEU A 1104 35.80 13.94 -24.69
N ASP A 1105 37.04 13.50 -24.89
CA ASP A 1105 37.63 13.16 -26.21
C ASP A 1105 37.49 14.22 -27.29
N LYS A 1106 37.32 15.49 -26.88
CA LYS A 1106 37.02 16.64 -27.75
C LYS A 1106 35.75 16.44 -28.59
N ASP A 1107 34.87 15.53 -28.17
CA ASP A 1107 33.58 15.26 -28.78
C ASP A 1107 32.54 16.21 -28.18
N PRO A 1108 31.99 17.16 -28.96
CA PRO A 1108 30.93 18.05 -28.47
C PRO A 1108 29.69 17.29 -27.99
N LEU A 1109 29.43 16.08 -28.50
CA LEU A 1109 28.32 15.22 -28.05
C LEU A 1109 28.58 14.56 -26.69
N GLN A 1110 29.82 14.63 -26.18
CA GLN A 1110 30.20 14.15 -24.85
C GLN A 1110 30.59 15.31 -23.94
N SER A 1111 29.78 16.36 -23.94
CA SER A 1111 29.94 17.51 -23.06
C SER A 1111 28.89 17.54 -21.95
N TYR A 1112 29.31 17.87 -20.73
CA TYR A 1112 28.49 17.89 -19.53
C TYR A 1112 28.55 19.27 -18.88
N ILE A 1113 27.39 19.90 -18.71
CA ILE A 1113 27.25 21.10 -17.87
C ILE A 1113 27.13 20.65 -16.42
N ILE A 1114 28.03 21.15 -15.57
CA ILE A 1114 28.19 20.67 -14.19
C ILE A 1114 28.13 21.79 -13.14
N ASN A 1115 27.45 22.89 -13.45
CA ASN A 1115 27.26 24.02 -12.53
C ASN A 1115 26.71 23.57 -11.16
N ASP A 1116 25.73 22.67 -11.17
CA ASP A 1116 25.06 22.14 -9.97
C ASP A 1116 25.99 21.30 -9.06
N TYR A 1117 27.19 20.95 -9.54
CA TYR A 1117 28.19 20.18 -8.81
C TYR A 1117 29.27 21.04 -8.15
N TYR A 1118 29.25 22.36 -8.36
CA TYR A 1118 30.15 23.29 -7.69
C TYR A 1118 29.65 23.60 -6.27
N GLN A 1119 30.55 23.47 -5.30
CA GLN A 1119 30.31 23.89 -3.93
C GLN A 1119 31.37 24.91 -3.51
N ALA A 1120 30.91 26.10 -3.10
CA ALA A 1120 31.79 27.12 -2.55
C ALA A 1120 32.36 26.69 -1.20
N LYS A 1121 33.62 27.05 -0.93
CA LYS A 1121 34.27 26.82 0.36
C LYS A 1121 33.57 27.61 1.46
N THR A 1122 33.44 27.03 2.65
CA THR A 1122 32.78 27.69 3.79
C THR A 1122 33.33 29.09 4.05
N ASN A 1123 32.44 30.07 4.22
CA ASN A 1123 32.75 31.51 4.39
C ASN A 1123 33.50 32.16 3.22
N SER A 1124 33.48 31.57 2.02
CA SER A 1124 34.12 32.12 0.82
C SER A 1124 33.23 32.00 -0.42
N TYR A 1125 33.27 33.01 -1.28
CA TYR A 1125 32.70 32.96 -2.64
C TYR A 1125 33.79 32.88 -3.73
N THR A 1126 35.06 32.96 -3.34
CA THR A 1126 36.23 33.03 -4.25
C THR A 1126 36.88 31.67 -4.50
N GLU A 1127 36.50 30.64 -3.76
CA GLU A 1127 37.09 29.29 -3.84
C GLU A 1127 36.00 28.23 -3.72
N GLY A 1128 36.17 27.09 -4.39
CA GLY A 1128 35.24 25.98 -4.31
C GLY A 1128 35.72 24.72 -5.01
N THR A 1129 34.91 23.67 -4.95
CA THR A 1129 35.23 22.37 -5.53
C THR A 1129 34.07 21.85 -6.39
N VAL A 1130 34.40 21.12 -7.45
CA VAL A 1130 33.43 20.40 -8.29
C VAL A 1130 33.70 18.91 -8.18
N ASN A 1131 32.67 18.11 -7.93
CA ASN A 1131 32.74 16.65 -7.93
C ASN A 1131 31.71 16.08 -8.91
N PHE A 1132 32.14 15.38 -9.96
CA PHE A 1132 31.24 14.85 -11.01
C PHE A 1132 31.60 13.43 -11.40
N LYS A 1133 30.69 12.47 -11.20
CA LYS A 1133 30.93 11.09 -11.65
C LYS A 1133 30.73 10.98 -13.16
N LEU A 1134 31.80 10.63 -13.88
CA LEU A 1134 31.73 10.42 -15.32
C LEU A 1134 30.89 9.17 -15.65
N PRO A 1135 30.13 9.19 -16.76
CA PRO A 1135 29.41 8.01 -17.24
C PRO A 1135 30.39 6.88 -17.63
N GLU A 1136 29.86 5.67 -17.85
CA GLU A 1136 30.71 4.53 -18.20
C GLU A 1136 31.49 4.79 -19.50
N MET A 1137 32.80 4.71 -19.41
CA MET A 1137 33.75 4.98 -20.47
C MET A 1137 34.25 3.69 -21.09
N LYS A 1138 34.60 3.75 -22.38
CA LYS A 1138 35.21 2.62 -23.09
C LYS A 1138 36.63 2.38 -22.57
N ASP A 1139 37.12 1.16 -22.74
CA ASP A 1139 38.51 0.82 -22.42
C ASP A 1139 39.47 1.53 -23.39
N GLY A 1140 40.56 2.11 -22.87
CA GLY A 1140 41.56 2.80 -23.69
C GLY A 1140 41.93 4.21 -23.20
N LYS A 1141 42.62 4.96 -24.05
CA LYS A 1141 43.08 6.32 -23.74
C LYS A 1141 42.01 7.36 -24.04
N HIS A 1142 41.85 8.30 -23.11
CA HIS A 1142 40.86 9.37 -23.17
C HIS A 1142 41.48 10.71 -22.82
N THR A 1143 40.80 11.78 -23.24
CA THR A 1143 41.13 13.16 -22.85
C THR A 1143 39.90 13.82 -22.22
N LEU A 1144 40.10 14.61 -21.15
CA LEU A 1144 39.04 15.37 -20.50
C LEU A 1144 39.44 16.84 -20.45
N SER A 1145 38.63 17.68 -21.08
CA SER A 1145 38.78 19.14 -21.03
C SER A 1145 37.74 19.72 -20.08
N PHE A 1146 38.15 20.59 -19.17
CA PHE A 1146 37.27 21.33 -18.28
C PHE A 1146 37.41 22.82 -18.54
N LYS A 1147 36.29 23.48 -18.82
CA LYS A 1147 36.20 24.93 -19.01
C LYS A 1147 35.41 25.54 -17.86
N SER A 1148 35.96 26.57 -17.24
CA SER A 1148 35.34 27.32 -16.13
C SER A 1148 35.40 28.83 -16.37
N TRP A 1149 34.50 29.55 -15.71
CA TRP A 1149 34.32 31.00 -15.85
C TRP A 1149 34.31 31.69 -14.49
N ASP A 1150 34.83 32.91 -14.42
CA ASP A 1150 34.67 33.80 -13.26
C ASP A 1150 33.34 34.59 -13.36
N LEU A 1151 32.99 35.32 -12.30
CA LEU A 1151 31.77 36.16 -12.26
C LEU A 1151 31.80 37.39 -13.20
N LEU A 1152 32.93 37.70 -13.85
CA LEU A 1152 33.10 38.78 -14.84
C LEU A 1152 33.08 38.28 -16.30
N ASN A 1153 32.99 36.95 -16.48
CA ASN A 1153 33.01 36.19 -17.73
C ASN A 1153 34.41 36.05 -18.38
N ASN A 1154 35.47 36.00 -17.58
CA ASN A 1154 36.78 35.51 -17.98
C ASN A 1154 36.81 33.98 -17.84
N SER A 1155 37.49 33.26 -18.76
CA SER A 1155 37.49 31.78 -18.78
C SER A 1155 38.87 31.17 -18.76
N THR A 1156 38.94 29.96 -18.18
CA THR A 1156 40.11 29.09 -18.19
C THR A 1156 39.69 27.71 -18.69
N THR A 1157 40.51 27.07 -19.53
CA THR A 1157 40.31 25.68 -19.97
C THR A 1157 41.56 24.85 -19.66
N ASN A 1158 41.40 23.78 -18.89
CA ASN A 1158 42.46 22.83 -18.59
C ASN A 1158 42.12 21.45 -19.18
N THR A 1159 43.13 20.70 -19.63
CA THR A 1159 42.95 19.36 -20.19
C THR A 1159 43.86 18.36 -19.48
N ILE A 1160 43.32 17.18 -19.18
CA ILE A 1160 44.06 16.02 -18.67
C ILE A 1160 43.87 14.82 -19.59
N ASP A 1161 44.89 13.96 -19.63
CA ASP A 1161 44.87 12.67 -20.32
C ASP A 1161 44.76 11.54 -19.29
N PHE A 1162 44.16 10.41 -19.64
CA PHE A 1162 44.08 9.23 -18.77
C PHE A 1162 43.79 7.95 -19.58
N GLU A 1163 44.01 6.79 -18.96
CA GLU A 1163 43.69 5.49 -19.54
C GLU A 1163 42.60 4.79 -18.70
N VAL A 1164 41.44 4.57 -19.30
CA VAL A 1164 40.38 3.76 -18.71
C VAL A 1164 40.75 2.30 -18.85
N VAL A 1165 40.79 1.59 -17.72
CA VAL A 1165 41.02 0.15 -17.66
C VAL A 1165 39.81 -0.50 -17.00
N LYS A 1166 39.04 -1.25 -17.79
CA LYS A 1166 37.84 -1.95 -17.28
C LYS A 1166 38.24 -2.95 -16.21
N GLY A 1167 37.58 -2.88 -15.04
CA GLY A 1167 37.88 -3.78 -13.92
C GLY A 1167 39.19 -3.45 -13.19
N LEU A 1168 39.70 -2.21 -13.31
CA LEU A 1168 40.89 -1.76 -12.59
C LEU A 1168 40.75 -1.99 -11.08
N THR A 1169 41.66 -2.78 -10.50
CA THR A 1169 41.72 -3.08 -9.06
C THR A 1169 41.67 -1.80 -8.20
N PRO A 1170 40.73 -1.70 -7.24
CA PRO A 1170 40.67 -0.56 -6.34
C PRO A 1170 41.91 -0.47 -5.45
N LYS A 1171 42.22 0.71 -4.92
CA LYS A 1171 43.41 0.96 -4.09
C LYS A 1171 43.01 1.62 -2.78
N ILE A 1172 43.47 1.04 -1.66
CA ILE A 1172 43.29 1.62 -0.33
C ILE A 1172 44.44 2.60 -0.02
N PHE A 1173 44.10 3.88 0.11
CA PHE A 1173 45.03 4.93 0.54
C PHE A 1173 45.41 4.80 2.01
N SER A 1174 44.45 4.56 2.89
CA SER A 1174 44.70 4.33 4.31
C SER A 1174 43.56 3.54 4.96
N VAL A 1175 43.89 2.84 6.02
CA VAL A 1175 42.91 2.27 6.95
C VAL A 1175 43.30 2.69 8.35
N SER A 1176 42.35 3.19 9.11
CA SER A 1176 42.55 3.64 10.50
C SER A 1176 41.45 3.08 11.37
N ASN A 1177 41.65 3.13 12.69
CA ASN A 1177 40.59 2.80 13.63
C ASN A 1177 40.47 3.91 14.69
N TYR A 1178 39.24 4.22 15.10
CA TYR A 1178 38.97 5.22 16.13
C TYR A 1178 37.81 4.76 17.05
N PRO A 1179 37.97 4.86 18.37
CA PRO A 1179 39.17 5.27 19.10
C PRO A 1179 40.31 4.23 19.00
N ASN A 1180 41.56 4.69 19.11
CA ASN A 1180 42.75 3.85 19.26
C ASN A 1180 43.72 4.51 20.25
N PRO A 1181 43.96 3.96 21.46
CA PRO A 1181 43.45 2.67 21.94
C PRO A 1181 41.94 2.64 22.17
N VAL A 1182 41.33 1.47 22.03
CA VAL A 1182 39.91 1.22 22.32
C VAL A 1182 39.76 0.50 23.65
N LYS A 1183 38.78 0.91 24.46
CA LYS A 1183 38.47 0.25 25.74
C LYS A 1183 37.72 -1.06 25.53
N THR A 1184 37.95 -2.07 26.37
CA THR A 1184 37.28 -3.38 26.30
C THR A 1184 35.75 -3.29 26.35
N THR A 1185 35.20 -2.28 27.03
CA THR A 1185 33.75 -2.04 27.12
C THR A 1185 33.20 -1.15 25.99
N GLY A 1186 34.05 -0.72 25.06
CA GLY A 1186 33.70 0.24 24.00
C GLY A 1186 33.40 -0.41 22.65
N ILE A 1187 33.37 0.43 21.63
CA ILE A 1187 33.32 0.04 20.21
C ILE A 1187 34.46 0.75 19.48
N THR A 1188 34.99 0.15 18.41
CA THR A 1188 35.93 0.82 17.50
C THR A 1188 35.34 0.88 16.10
N ASN A 1189 35.57 2.00 15.41
CA ASN A 1189 35.22 2.18 14.01
C ASN A 1189 36.47 2.02 13.16
N ILE A 1190 36.40 1.21 12.10
CA ILE A 1190 37.47 1.00 11.13
C ILE A 1190 37.12 1.82 9.90
N ILE A 1191 37.92 2.84 9.61
CA ILE A 1191 37.71 3.79 8.51
C ILE A 1191 38.61 3.38 7.35
N VAL A 1192 38.04 3.34 6.15
CA VAL A 1192 38.70 2.94 4.91
C VAL A 1192 38.69 4.12 3.94
N ASN A 1193 39.87 4.57 3.53
CA ASN A 1193 40.03 5.60 2.50
C ASN A 1193 40.57 4.96 1.23
N HIS A 1194 39.88 5.14 0.10
CA HIS A 1194 40.20 4.48 -1.17
C HIS A 1194 39.91 5.34 -2.40
N ASP A 1195 40.39 4.90 -3.55
CA ASP A 1195 40.29 5.55 -4.86
C ASP A 1195 39.02 5.18 -5.68
N ARG A 1196 38.01 4.60 -5.03
CA ARG A 1196 36.72 4.28 -5.64
C ARG A 1196 35.55 4.99 -4.93
N PRO A 1197 35.57 6.33 -4.84
CA PRO A 1197 34.41 7.06 -4.35
C PRO A 1197 33.18 6.75 -5.23
N GLU A 1198 32.01 6.65 -4.61
CA GLU A 1198 30.72 6.42 -5.28
C GLU A 1198 30.65 5.16 -6.18
N THR A 1199 31.50 4.17 -5.93
CA THR A 1199 31.46 2.86 -6.61
C THR A 1199 31.10 1.77 -5.61
N ILE A 1200 30.24 0.83 -6.01
CA ILE A 1200 29.88 -0.28 -5.12
C ILE A 1200 31.08 -1.21 -4.94
N LEU A 1201 31.62 -1.25 -3.72
CA LEU A 1201 32.71 -2.14 -3.34
C LEU A 1201 32.20 -3.32 -2.52
N SER A 1202 32.90 -4.43 -2.53
CA SER A 1202 32.83 -5.44 -1.49
C SER A 1202 33.96 -5.17 -0.50
N THR A 1203 33.63 -4.68 0.68
CA THR A 1203 34.59 -4.42 1.77
C THR A 1203 34.52 -5.57 2.76
N THR A 1204 35.66 -6.20 3.03
CA THR A 1204 35.81 -7.24 4.05
C THR A 1204 36.86 -6.81 5.06
N VAL A 1205 36.50 -6.80 6.35
CA VAL A 1205 37.42 -6.59 7.47
C VAL A 1205 37.64 -7.91 8.18
N GLU A 1206 38.89 -8.24 8.44
CA GLU A 1206 39.30 -9.42 9.22
C GLU A 1206 40.23 -8.96 10.33
N ILE A 1207 40.00 -9.44 11.55
CA ILE A 1207 40.80 -9.09 12.73
C ILE A 1207 41.53 -10.33 13.21
N PHE A 1208 42.80 -10.17 13.56
CA PHE A 1208 43.74 -11.21 13.96
C PHE A 1208 44.42 -10.83 15.28
N ASP A 1209 44.70 -11.82 16.11
CA ASP A 1209 45.59 -11.63 17.27
C ASP A 1209 47.07 -11.67 16.84
N THR A 1210 47.98 -11.45 17.80
CA THR A 1210 49.43 -11.45 17.55
C THR A 1210 50.01 -12.79 17.10
N THR A 1211 49.25 -13.89 17.24
CA THR A 1211 49.64 -15.23 16.74
C THR A 1211 49.16 -15.50 15.31
N GLY A 1212 48.44 -14.55 14.70
CA GLY A 1212 47.86 -14.68 13.37
C GLY A 1212 46.53 -15.44 13.35
N ARG A 1213 45.96 -15.75 14.51
CA ARG A 1213 44.63 -16.38 14.58
C ARG A 1213 43.56 -15.33 14.31
N LYS A 1214 42.65 -15.65 13.38
CA LYS A 1214 41.50 -14.81 13.06
C LYS A 1214 40.49 -14.82 14.20
N ILE A 1215 40.15 -13.63 14.69
CA ILE A 1215 39.28 -13.40 15.84
C ILE A 1215 37.87 -12.99 15.38
N TRP A 1216 37.80 -12.19 14.33
CA TRP A 1216 36.54 -11.65 13.81
C TRP A 1216 36.66 -11.38 12.32
N ALA A 1217 35.53 -11.48 11.60
CA ALA A 1217 35.45 -11.06 10.21
C ALA A 1217 34.06 -10.52 9.89
N PHE A 1218 34.02 -9.49 9.06
CA PHE A 1218 32.79 -8.85 8.61
C PHE A 1218 32.93 -8.44 7.15
N SER A 1219 31.87 -8.59 6.37
CA SER A 1219 31.87 -8.15 4.98
C SER A 1219 30.57 -7.43 4.66
N GLN A 1220 30.67 -6.32 3.95
CA GLN A 1220 29.53 -5.51 3.54
C GLN A 1220 29.79 -4.84 2.19
N LYS A 1221 28.74 -4.46 1.48
CA LYS A 1221 28.84 -3.64 0.27
C LYS A 1221 29.08 -2.17 0.63
N SER A 1222 30.07 -1.54 0.01
CA SER A 1222 30.39 -0.11 0.09
C SER A 1222 30.56 0.43 1.51
N ALA A 1223 31.17 -0.35 2.39
CA ALA A 1223 31.41 0.07 3.76
C ALA A 1223 32.75 0.80 3.87
N ASP A 1224 32.69 2.11 4.03
CA ASP A 1224 33.86 2.97 4.28
C ASP A 1224 34.13 3.12 5.79
N ASN A 1225 33.16 2.72 6.61
CA ASN A 1225 33.24 2.71 8.06
C ASN A 1225 32.60 1.42 8.60
N ILE A 1226 33.38 0.64 9.36
CA ILE A 1226 32.94 -0.64 9.93
C ILE A 1226 33.10 -0.59 11.45
N THR A 1227 31.99 -0.72 12.16
CA THR A 1227 31.99 -0.78 13.63
C THR A 1227 32.22 -2.21 14.11
N TRP A 1228 33.17 -2.36 15.04
CA TRP A 1228 33.39 -3.60 15.77
C TRP A 1228 33.22 -3.37 17.27
N ASN A 1229 32.41 -4.22 17.90
CA ASN A 1229 32.09 -4.20 19.33
C ASN A 1229 33.06 -5.03 20.18
N LEU A 1230 34.24 -5.37 19.64
CA LEU A 1230 35.26 -6.16 20.34
C LEU A 1230 34.79 -7.57 20.74
N ILE A 1231 33.72 -8.08 20.12
CA ILE A 1231 33.26 -9.46 20.29
C ILE A 1231 33.80 -10.31 19.13
N SER A 1232 34.46 -11.41 19.48
CA SER A 1232 34.95 -12.42 18.54
C SER A 1232 33.79 -13.18 17.87
N ASN A 1233 34.07 -13.91 16.78
CA ASN A 1233 33.07 -14.76 16.12
C ASN A 1233 32.48 -15.85 17.05
N SER A 1234 33.14 -16.20 18.16
CA SER A 1234 32.66 -17.14 19.17
C SER A 1234 31.84 -16.47 20.30
N GLY A 1235 31.48 -15.19 20.15
CA GLY A 1235 30.65 -14.46 21.13
C GLY A 1235 31.41 -14.00 22.38
N GLN A 1236 32.73 -14.14 22.43
CA GLN A 1236 33.54 -13.71 23.57
C GLN A 1236 34.19 -12.35 23.31
N MET A 1237 34.17 -11.49 24.33
CA MET A 1237 34.91 -10.22 24.32
C MET A 1237 36.41 -10.48 24.20
N VAL A 1238 37.09 -9.70 23.36
CA VAL A 1238 38.54 -9.85 23.16
C VAL A 1238 39.33 -9.32 24.35
N LYS A 1239 40.50 -9.90 24.60
CA LYS A 1239 41.38 -9.51 25.71
C LYS A 1239 42.10 -8.20 25.39
N THR A 1240 42.65 -7.54 26.41
CA THR A 1240 43.59 -6.44 26.20
C THR A 1240 44.82 -6.91 25.43
N GLY A 1241 45.31 -6.06 24.52
CA GLY A 1241 46.43 -6.41 23.66
C GLY A 1241 46.36 -5.77 22.28
N ILE A 1242 47.35 -6.11 21.45
CA ILE A 1242 47.46 -5.63 20.08
C ILE A 1242 46.72 -6.61 19.15
N TYR A 1243 45.89 -6.07 18.28
CA TYR A 1243 45.22 -6.80 17.22
C TYR A 1243 45.60 -6.22 15.87
N PHE A 1244 45.78 -7.08 14.87
CA PHE A 1244 45.97 -6.67 13.48
C PHE A 1244 44.64 -6.78 12.75
N TYR A 1245 44.28 -5.79 11.96
CA TYR A 1245 43.11 -5.87 11.11
C TYR A 1245 43.51 -5.68 9.65
N ARG A 1246 42.95 -6.51 8.78
CA ARG A 1246 43.12 -6.49 7.34
C ARG A 1246 41.80 -6.07 6.72
N VAL A 1247 41.84 -5.04 5.89
CA VAL A 1247 40.72 -4.60 5.07
C VAL A 1247 41.00 -5.00 3.63
N ASN A 1248 40.05 -5.69 3.01
CA ASN A 1248 40.06 -6.04 1.60
C ASN A 1248 38.92 -5.30 0.90
N ILE A 1249 39.20 -4.68 -0.24
CA ILE A 1249 38.18 -4.10 -1.12
C ILE A 1249 38.29 -4.67 -2.53
N LYS A 1250 37.16 -4.87 -3.21
CA LYS A 1250 37.08 -5.23 -4.64
C LYS A 1250 35.79 -4.71 -5.25
N THR A 1251 35.76 -4.53 -6.57
CA THR A 1251 34.51 -4.39 -7.34
C THR A 1251 34.01 -5.76 -7.78
N SER A 1252 32.85 -5.84 -8.46
CA SER A 1252 32.32 -7.11 -9.00
C SER A 1252 33.26 -7.78 -10.02
N ASN A 1253 34.03 -6.98 -10.74
CA ASN A 1253 34.82 -7.39 -11.91
C ASN A 1253 36.33 -7.15 -11.73
N SER A 1254 36.82 -6.91 -10.50
CA SER A 1254 38.24 -6.67 -10.22
C SER A 1254 38.82 -7.65 -9.20
N ASP A 1255 40.14 -7.75 -9.22
CA ASP A 1255 40.90 -8.39 -8.13
C ASP A 1255 40.76 -7.62 -6.82
N SER A 1256 41.02 -8.27 -5.69
CA SER A 1256 40.96 -7.63 -4.37
C SER A 1256 42.26 -6.91 -4.02
N TYR A 1257 42.14 -5.71 -3.45
CA TYR A 1257 43.23 -4.99 -2.82
C TYR A 1257 43.11 -5.04 -1.30
N SER A 1258 44.22 -5.32 -0.63
CA SER A 1258 44.25 -5.48 0.83
C SER A 1258 45.18 -4.46 1.50
N LYS A 1259 44.77 -3.97 2.68
CA LYS A 1259 45.63 -3.15 3.54
C LYS A 1259 45.46 -3.57 4.99
N THR A 1260 46.58 -3.63 5.71
CA THR A 1260 46.61 -4.06 7.12
C THR A 1260 47.03 -2.89 8.00
N ASN A 1261 46.45 -2.79 9.19
CA ASN A 1261 46.91 -1.91 10.25
C ASN A 1261 46.67 -2.59 11.62
N LYS A 1262 47.03 -1.92 12.72
CA LYS A 1262 46.95 -2.46 14.09
C LYS A 1262 46.09 -1.57 14.99
N MET A 1263 45.42 -2.19 15.93
CA MET A 1263 44.69 -1.53 17.00
C MET A 1263 45.16 -2.03 18.37
N LEU A 1264 45.09 -1.16 19.37
CA LEU A 1264 45.39 -1.50 20.76
C LEU A 1264 44.09 -1.52 21.57
N VAL A 1265 43.80 -2.65 22.20
CA VAL A 1265 42.68 -2.82 23.13
C VAL A 1265 43.20 -2.68 24.56
N VAL A 1266 42.61 -1.79 25.35
CA VAL A 1266 42.96 -1.51 26.75
C VAL A 1266 41.75 -1.67 27.66
N GLU A 1267 41.96 -1.77 28.97
CA GLU A 1267 40.85 -1.85 29.95
C GLU A 1267 39.96 -0.60 29.93
#